data_AF-A0A952DSZ3-F1
#
_entry.id   AF-A0A952DSZ3-F1
#
_cell.length_a   1.000
_cell.length_b   1.000
_cell.length_c   1.000
_cell.angle_alpha   90.00
_cell.angle_beta   90.00
_cell.angle_gamma   90.00
#
_symmetry.space_group_name_H-M   'P 1'
#
loop_
_entity.id
_entity.type
_entity.pdbx_description
1 polymer ?
#
loop_
_entity_poly.entity_id
_entity_poly.type
_entity_poly.pdbx_seq_one_letter_code
_entity_poly.pdbx_strand_id
1 'polypeptide(L)'
;MVGYLIKLLFLVIFSFYVIFIYYFGFDFHKESFVGYTPYVISIAIFYFLYKGYNYILNKDKITFTPIKIFLYFLIQLFILSILAFTLPGASGGAGIGLFFNIIIYLIIPIIFSYTFLSTGRFLLSKIEGFKLESSIFQFLSSLGVGFFVFITLLSIFGFLGFYNIWVVILITLGLNTLSYKELLYFLNNTLKFEFTLDDHDFSNNSKNILQKINFYLISTEILFIIISFLLSVNLINAFRPMPIGWDDLGVYMNYPNLMAAKESILYMGGLYIWQVFTGIGYMVGPGTQSFFLNNLGGIFSVIVIVLSIIDLFKSDKKTFVNIPILLSGVYLAMPMTIFEQAKDQKLDPGLLFISIIVLYMVYYIFSKYIGYETTKKLGDTTLTVDTNSSGEEIKVVYDKKTKNGFISYFSNYKLLGEDIFEKKSYLIYLFVIGILAGLAFGIKVTSLLLISGIIGLIFYSKLGVAGFFSYISLYIAIFTKAGLWSMMNVIYPKDNIGLINNIFYIGVLVSIILFLYAVNKYTLKAFKKTIIILGLFLFGILAGISPWFVKNIYEAKNVSINSMLSGKSDSFLIDYNKIYSKNELENINKNFQNTGLSTSGTIANEDWGRYFGYEKGVNNYLKLPYNLTMQVNQRGEFTDITYIFLALIPLVLFISYKGFFGLIGTFIYLSFVSLFYFNSGVNSYLTKLFEGFELPVGYIIVFIFFLIPFLWLIYNLKKDKFSQLFKLNLVFGFFYVFLWVISAFGVVWYGIVMYYSILYAFGIGMYYLSSYDEVLEFKDKFFRFFGSVVVFIIISTYFFASSFPHGFTNLKQASYLNFKAGQEGAYTAIFESHPDYFDVLVELNLNKEARDKITQDIFKNIKNTTLKDILKNNKINSLIELNKALREISKLDNNKNQISGMSLIKKEVKDIRNNIYKLVLYPSKDYKNNDGIYRIGTFLKYFIASNNNRLLEDSLVFEFIKYFYDERNVNVGVERLKQMGVNYFLVDLNAATIDKDPSHNLTTRYEKLLKTFTSEKLELIQTDSICLKLALEDYKKSSKSEDDLKEYITTAGVNYESYTGSGEVINRGTKQLECYQKILNYMQKEGKINEKNYSYLIPFVKYLNENKISKEEDLVNFFRNYIGAGWMVLFRIK
;
A
#
# COMPACT_ATOMS: atom_id res chain seq x y z
N MET A 1 -14.77 39.48 -7.64
CA MET A 1 -15.16 38.80 -8.90
C MET A 1 -13.98 38.56 -9.84
N VAL A 2 -13.37 39.60 -10.44
CA VAL A 2 -12.26 39.44 -11.41
C VAL A 2 -11.12 38.56 -10.85
N GLY A 3 -10.67 38.84 -9.63
CA GLY A 3 -9.64 38.01 -8.99
C GLY A 3 -10.05 36.56 -8.71
N TYR A 4 -11.35 36.25 -8.62
CA TYR A 4 -11.82 34.85 -8.52
C TYR A 4 -11.71 34.16 -9.88
N LEU A 5 -12.15 34.84 -10.95
CA LEU A 5 -12.08 34.31 -12.32
C LEU A 5 -10.65 34.07 -12.79
N ILE A 6 -9.70 34.95 -12.46
CA ILE A 6 -8.27 34.76 -12.78
C ILE A 6 -7.73 33.48 -12.13
N LYS A 7 -8.03 33.25 -10.84
CA LYS A 7 -7.63 32.02 -10.14
C LYS A 7 -8.24 30.78 -10.77
N LEU A 8 -9.53 30.85 -11.14
CA LEU A 8 -10.24 29.75 -11.77
C LEU A 8 -9.67 29.45 -13.15
N LEU A 9 -9.38 30.47 -13.95
CA LEU A 9 -8.75 30.32 -15.26
C LEU A 9 -7.36 29.68 -15.15
N PHE A 10 -6.55 30.12 -14.19
CA PHE A 10 -5.24 29.51 -13.93
C PHE A 10 -5.36 28.05 -13.51
N LEU A 11 -6.30 27.72 -12.61
CA LEU A 11 -6.59 26.34 -12.24
C LEU A 11 -6.94 25.50 -13.48
N VAL A 12 -7.87 25.96 -14.32
CA VAL A 12 -8.28 25.26 -15.55
C VAL A 12 -7.08 25.03 -16.46
N ILE A 13 -6.37 26.09 -16.85
CA ILE A 13 -5.25 25.99 -17.80
C ILE A 13 -4.17 25.05 -17.27
N PHE A 14 -3.78 25.22 -16.00
CA PHE A 14 -2.75 24.38 -15.39
C PHE A 14 -3.20 22.93 -15.28
N SER A 15 -4.41 22.66 -14.75
CA SER A 15 -4.91 21.29 -14.60
C SER A 15 -5.02 20.56 -15.95
N PHE A 16 -5.62 21.20 -16.97
CA PHE A 16 -5.76 20.58 -18.28
C PHE A 16 -4.43 20.38 -18.98
N TYR A 17 -3.45 21.26 -18.76
CA TYR A 17 -2.10 21.07 -19.27
C TYR A 17 -1.41 19.84 -18.65
N VAL A 18 -1.50 19.66 -17.32
CA VAL A 18 -0.99 18.46 -16.64
C VAL A 18 -1.69 17.20 -17.15
N ILE A 19 -3.03 17.23 -17.27
CA ILE A 19 -3.84 16.11 -17.79
C ILE A 19 -3.41 15.75 -19.22
N PHE A 20 -3.18 16.76 -20.07
CA PHE A 20 -2.74 16.56 -21.44
C PHE A 20 -1.39 15.85 -21.49
N ILE A 21 -0.41 16.31 -20.72
CA ILE A 21 0.92 15.67 -20.67
C ILE A 21 0.81 14.24 -20.11
N TYR A 22 0.00 14.03 -19.09
CA TYR A 22 -0.17 12.71 -18.48
C TYR A 22 -0.71 11.68 -19.49
N TYR A 23 -1.81 11.98 -20.20
CA TYR A 23 -2.42 11.02 -21.13
C TYR A 23 -1.80 11.00 -22.52
N PHE A 24 -1.27 12.13 -23.02
CA PHE A 24 -0.74 12.21 -24.39
C PHE A 24 0.79 12.22 -24.47
N GLY A 25 1.48 12.54 -23.37
CA GLY A 25 2.94 12.44 -23.29
C GLY A 25 3.43 11.01 -22.99
N PHE A 26 2.58 10.15 -22.43
CA PHE A 26 2.92 8.80 -22.01
C PHE A 26 1.80 7.80 -22.36
N ASP A 27 2.02 7.01 -23.42
CA ASP A 27 0.99 6.10 -23.95
C ASP A 27 0.52 5.02 -22.96
N PHE A 28 1.36 4.65 -21.98
CA PHE A 28 1.01 3.63 -20.99
C PHE A 28 -0.01 4.08 -19.94
N HIS A 29 -0.34 5.38 -19.88
CA HIS A 29 -1.42 5.90 -19.04
C HIS A 29 -2.81 5.83 -19.72
N LYS A 30 -2.87 5.45 -21.00
CA LYS A 30 -4.14 5.32 -21.73
C LYS A 30 -4.81 3.99 -21.39
N GLU A 31 -6.06 4.06 -20.95
CA GLU A 31 -6.86 2.89 -20.60
C GLU A 31 -7.80 2.44 -21.73
N SER A 32 -8.25 1.19 -21.66
CA SER A 32 -9.20 0.61 -22.63
C SER A 32 -10.65 0.87 -22.21
N PHE A 33 -11.45 1.37 -23.15
CA PHE A 33 -12.86 1.69 -22.91
C PHE A 33 -13.85 0.58 -23.34
N VAL A 34 -13.43 -0.68 -23.32
CA VAL A 34 -14.23 -1.78 -23.87
C VAL A 34 -14.96 -2.55 -22.76
N GLY A 35 -16.28 -2.75 -22.92
CA GLY A 35 -17.05 -3.72 -22.14
C GLY A 35 -17.83 -3.19 -20.93
N TYR A 36 -17.79 -1.89 -20.62
CA TYR A 36 -18.53 -1.32 -19.48
C TYR A 36 -19.99 -0.92 -19.79
N THR A 37 -20.40 -0.91 -21.06
CA THR A 37 -21.76 -0.49 -21.47
C THR A 37 -22.88 -1.19 -20.70
N PRO A 38 -22.85 -2.53 -20.47
CA PRO A 38 -23.89 -3.21 -19.70
C PRO A 38 -24.01 -2.72 -18.25
N TYR A 39 -22.87 -2.40 -17.61
CA TYR A 39 -22.86 -1.84 -16.26
C TYR A 39 -23.47 -0.44 -16.24
N VAL A 40 -23.05 0.43 -17.16
CA VAL A 40 -23.55 1.80 -17.26
C VAL A 40 -25.07 1.81 -17.49
N ILE A 41 -25.56 0.96 -18.40
CA ILE A 41 -27.00 0.80 -18.63
C ILE A 41 -27.72 0.32 -17.36
N SER A 42 -27.19 -0.72 -16.70
CA SER A 42 -27.80 -1.28 -15.48
C SER A 42 -27.90 -0.22 -14.37
N ILE A 43 -26.80 0.49 -14.08
CA ILE A 43 -26.77 1.55 -13.08
C ILE A 43 -27.67 2.72 -13.48
N ALA A 44 -27.71 3.10 -14.76
CA ALA A 44 -28.60 4.15 -15.24
C ALA A 44 -30.08 3.78 -15.03
N ILE A 45 -30.46 2.52 -15.29
CA ILE A 45 -31.82 2.03 -15.02
C ILE A 45 -32.15 2.10 -13.53
N PHE A 46 -31.28 1.55 -12.66
CA PHE A 46 -31.51 1.60 -11.21
C PHE A 46 -31.58 3.03 -10.67
N TYR A 47 -30.70 3.91 -11.16
CA TYR A 47 -30.69 5.32 -10.80
C TYR A 47 -31.97 6.03 -11.26
N PHE A 48 -32.44 5.76 -12.48
CA PHE A 48 -33.70 6.29 -13.00
C PHE A 48 -34.90 5.81 -12.18
N LEU A 49 -34.96 4.51 -11.84
CA LEU A 49 -36.01 3.96 -10.97
C LEU A 49 -36.00 4.60 -9.58
N TYR A 50 -34.82 4.77 -8.98
CA TYR A 50 -34.65 5.46 -7.71
C TYR A 50 -35.14 6.92 -7.77
N LYS A 51 -34.76 7.67 -8.81
CA LYS A 51 -35.22 9.06 -8.99
C LYS A 51 -36.72 9.13 -9.27
N GLY A 52 -37.26 8.23 -10.10
CA GLY A 52 -38.70 8.13 -10.38
C GLY A 52 -39.51 7.84 -9.11
N TYR A 53 -39.03 6.93 -8.25
CA TYR A 53 -39.66 6.64 -6.96
C TYR A 53 -39.68 7.87 -6.03
N ASN A 54 -38.57 8.60 -5.92
CA ASN A 54 -38.52 9.81 -5.09
C ASN A 54 -39.44 10.91 -5.64
N TYR A 55 -39.51 11.06 -6.97
CA TYR A 55 -40.40 12.01 -7.63
C TYR A 55 -41.88 11.69 -7.36
N ILE A 56 -42.28 10.42 -7.45
CA ILE A 56 -43.66 9.98 -7.14
C ILE A 56 -44.04 10.29 -5.69
N LEU A 57 -43.09 10.17 -4.76
CA LEU A 57 -43.31 10.49 -3.35
C LEU A 57 -43.34 11.99 -3.04
N ASN A 58 -43.07 12.85 -4.03
CA ASN A 58 -43.10 14.31 -3.95
C ASN A 58 -42.33 14.86 -2.72
N LYS A 59 -41.14 14.30 -2.48
CA LYS A 59 -40.33 14.66 -1.31
C LYS A 59 -39.40 15.82 -1.64
N ASP A 60 -39.50 16.90 -0.88
CA ASP A 60 -38.55 18.03 -0.97
C ASP A 60 -37.14 17.68 -0.45
N LYS A 61 -37.02 16.55 0.26
CA LYS A 61 -35.77 16.08 0.88
C LYS A 61 -35.56 14.60 0.66
N ILE A 62 -34.33 14.23 0.31
CA ILE A 62 -33.88 12.86 0.21
C ILE A 62 -33.27 12.42 1.53
N THR A 63 -33.73 11.29 2.05
CA THR A 63 -33.27 10.74 3.34
C THR A 63 -32.39 9.51 3.14
N PHE A 64 -31.15 9.61 3.59
CA PHE A 64 -30.19 8.52 3.60
C PHE A 64 -30.04 7.94 5.00
N THR A 65 -29.94 6.61 5.07
CA THR A 65 -29.58 5.88 6.29
C THR A 65 -28.37 5.00 6.01
N PRO A 66 -27.54 4.65 7.02
CA PRO A 66 -26.40 3.75 6.83
C PRO A 66 -26.79 2.44 6.14
N ILE A 67 -27.97 1.89 6.47
CA ILE A 67 -28.51 0.68 5.84
C ILE A 67 -28.90 0.90 4.39
N LYS A 68 -29.54 2.02 4.02
CA LYS A 68 -29.85 2.29 2.60
C LYS A 68 -28.56 2.40 1.77
N ILE A 69 -27.55 3.09 2.30
CA ILE A 69 -26.23 3.21 1.68
C ILE A 69 -25.60 1.81 1.48
N PHE A 70 -25.63 0.97 2.52
CA PHE A 70 -25.12 -0.39 2.44
C PHE A 70 -25.90 -1.25 1.42
N LEU A 71 -27.23 -1.12 1.36
CA LEU A 71 -28.06 -1.82 0.38
C LEU A 71 -27.74 -1.37 -1.06
N TYR A 72 -27.53 -0.08 -1.32
CA TYR A 72 -27.12 0.39 -2.64
C TYR A 72 -25.73 -0.14 -3.02
N PHE A 73 -24.80 -0.20 -2.07
CA PHE A 73 -23.52 -0.86 -2.27
C PHE A 73 -23.69 -2.35 -2.62
N LEU A 74 -24.55 -3.08 -1.92
CA LEU A 74 -24.83 -4.49 -2.22
C LEU A 74 -25.46 -4.67 -3.60
N ILE A 75 -26.32 -3.77 -4.07
CA ILE A 75 -26.88 -3.80 -5.42
C ILE A 75 -25.75 -3.69 -6.46
N GLN A 76 -24.81 -2.75 -6.27
CA GLN A 76 -23.68 -2.62 -7.19
C GLN A 76 -22.76 -3.84 -7.15
N LEU A 77 -22.45 -4.35 -5.97
CA LEU A 77 -21.67 -5.57 -5.79
C LEU A 77 -22.33 -6.77 -6.49
N PHE A 78 -23.66 -6.89 -6.41
CA PHE A 78 -24.43 -7.93 -7.09
C PHE A 78 -24.29 -7.83 -8.61
N ILE A 79 -24.51 -6.63 -9.18
CA ILE A 79 -24.35 -6.39 -10.63
C ILE A 79 -22.93 -6.74 -11.08
N LEU A 80 -21.92 -6.25 -10.36
CA LEU A 80 -20.51 -6.48 -10.71
C LEU A 80 -20.09 -7.94 -10.53
N SER A 81 -20.68 -8.66 -9.58
CA SER A 81 -20.44 -10.10 -9.40
C SER A 81 -20.97 -10.91 -10.59
N ILE A 82 -22.11 -10.53 -11.16
CA ILE A 82 -22.62 -11.12 -12.41
C ILE A 82 -21.68 -10.79 -13.58
N LEU A 83 -21.31 -9.51 -13.71
CA LEU A 83 -20.44 -9.03 -14.79
C LEU A 83 -19.05 -9.68 -14.77
N ALA A 84 -18.51 -10.01 -13.59
CA ALA A 84 -17.24 -10.71 -13.45
C ALA A 84 -17.21 -12.06 -14.20
N PHE A 85 -18.36 -12.69 -14.43
CA PHE A 85 -18.47 -13.93 -15.22
C PHE A 85 -18.92 -13.69 -16.66
N THR A 86 -19.84 -12.75 -16.90
CA THR A 86 -20.33 -12.52 -18.28
C THR A 86 -19.30 -11.80 -19.15
N LEU A 87 -18.44 -10.94 -18.58
CA LEU A 87 -17.39 -10.23 -19.32
C LEU A 87 -16.34 -11.19 -19.94
N PRO A 88 -15.88 -12.24 -19.23
CA PRO A 88 -15.07 -13.31 -19.83
C PRO A 88 -15.85 -14.31 -20.72
N GLY A 89 -17.17 -14.15 -20.90
CA GLY A 89 -18.00 -15.06 -21.69
C GLY A 89 -18.54 -16.29 -20.96
N ALA A 90 -18.45 -16.34 -19.62
CA ALA A 90 -19.00 -17.41 -18.81
C ALA A 90 -20.48 -17.17 -18.42
N SER A 91 -21.18 -18.21 -17.96
CA SER A 91 -22.58 -18.10 -17.54
C SER A 91 -22.73 -17.20 -16.32
N GLY A 92 -23.62 -16.21 -16.38
CA GLY A 92 -23.85 -15.24 -15.28
C GLY A 92 -24.35 -15.85 -13.96
N GLY A 93 -24.91 -17.08 -13.98
CA GLY A 93 -25.42 -17.75 -12.77
C GLY A 93 -24.37 -17.95 -11.67
N ALA A 94 -23.10 -18.14 -12.03
CA ALA A 94 -21.99 -18.22 -11.08
C ALA A 94 -21.76 -16.92 -10.29
N GLY A 95 -22.11 -15.77 -10.87
CA GLY A 95 -21.98 -14.46 -10.24
C GLY A 95 -22.88 -14.29 -9.01
N ILE A 96 -24.04 -14.97 -8.98
CA ILE A 96 -24.92 -14.97 -7.80
C ILE A 96 -24.24 -15.67 -6.62
N GLY A 97 -23.56 -16.79 -6.88
CA GLY A 97 -22.79 -17.52 -5.86
C GLY A 97 -21.64 -16.68 -5.30
N LEU A 98 -20.89 -16.00 -6.19
CA LEU A 98 -19.83 -15.08 -5.79
C LEU A 98 -20.35 -13.97 -4.86
N PHE A 99 -21.47 -13.33 -5.20
CA PHE A 99 -22.08 -12.28 -4.37
C PHE A 99 -22.36 -12.74 -2.93
N PHE A 100 -23.04 -13.88 -2.75
CA PHE A 100 -23.33 -14.40 -1.42
C PHE A 100 -22.07 -14.84 -0.67
N ASN A 101 -21.09 -15.40 -1.37
CA ASN A 101 -19.82 -15.75 -0.75
C ASN A 101 -19.10 -14.49 -0.22
N ILE A 102 -19.05 -13.40 -1.00
CA ILE A 102 -18.46 -12.13 -0.54
C ILE A 102 -19.18 -11.61 0.71
N ILE A 103 -20.52 -11.69 0.77
CA ILE A 103 -21.28 -11.30 1.97
C ILE A 103 -20.86 -12.12 3.19
N ILE A 104 -20.69 -13.43 3.05
CA ILE A 104 -20.24 -14.31 4.14
C ILE A 104 -18.87 -13.86 4.68
N TYR A 105 -17.91 -13.58 3.81
CA TYR A 105 -16.57 -13.13 4.22
C TYR A 105 -16.55 -11.71 4.83
N LEU A 106 -17.59 -10.89 4.61
CA LEU A 106 -17.75 -9.58 5.24
C LEU A 106 -18.31 -9.64 6.67
N ILE A 107 -18.91 -10.75 7.10
CA ILE A 107 -19.52 -10.88 8.43
C ILE A 107 -18.49 -10.64 9.54
N ILE A 108 -17.33 -11.32 9.47
CA ILE A 108 -16.27 -11.19 10.49
C ILE A 108 -15.71 -9.75 10.57
N PRO A 109 -15.31 -9.11 9.45
CA PRO A 109 -14.95 -7.69 9.44
C PRO A 109 -16.00 -6.77 10.08
N ILE A 110 -17.29 -7.00 9.83
CA ILE A 110 -18.39 -6.22 10.41
C ILE A 110 -18.47 -6.44 11.93
N ILE A 111 -18.40 -7.68 12.41
CA ILE A 111 -18.40 -7.99 13.85
C ILE A 111 -17.24 -7.28 14.56
N PHE A 112 -16.04 -7.31 13.99
CA PHE A 112 -14.90 -6.60 14.55
C PHE A 112 -15.10 -5.08 14.55
N SER A 113 -15.66 -4.52 13.48
CA SER A 113 -15.98 -3.09 13.42
C SER A 113 -16.87 -2.64 14.58
N TYR A 114 -17.94 -3.37 14.88
CA TYR A 114 -18.82 -3.08 16.02
C TYR A 114 -18.17 -3.36 17.37
N THR A 115 -17.32 -4.39 17.47
CA THR A 115 -16.56 -4.70 18.69
C THR A 115 -15.60 -3.55 19.02
N PHE A 116 -14.89 -3.00 18.02
CA PHE A 116 -13.99 -1.86 18.21
C PHE A 116 -14.77 -0.61 18.62
N LEU A 117 -15.85 -0.26 17.89
CA LEU A 117 -16.66 0.91 18.20
C LEU A 117 -17.25 0.86 19.61
N SER A 118 -17.88 -0.25 19.99
CA SER A 118 -18.53 -0.41 21.30
C SER A 118 -17.51 -0.36 22.44
N THR A 119 -16.41 -1.11 22.32
CA THR A 119 -15.35 -1.17 23.34
C THR A 119 -14.68 0.19 23.53
N GLY A 120 -14.30 0.85 22.44
CA GLY A 120 -13.67 2.17 22.52
C GLY A 120 -14.60 3.22 23.12
N ARG A 121 -15.89 3.22 22.75
CA ARG A 121 -16.87 4.14 23.32
C ARG A 121 -17.09 3.87 24.81
N PHE A 122 -17.18 2.61 25.22
CA PHE A 122 -17.31 2.23 26.62
C PHE A 122 -16.15 2.80 27.45
N LEU A 123 -14.91 2.63 26.99
CA LEU A 123 -13.72 3.14 27.68
C LEU A 123 -13.65 4.67 27.70
N LEU A 124 -13.83 5.31 26.54
CA LEU A 124 -13.74 6.77 26.43
C LEU A 124 -14.91 7.49 27.13
N SER A 125 -16.07 6.85 27.26
CA SER A 125 -17.21 7.43 27.99
C SER A 125 -16.96 7.65 29.48
N LYS A 126 -15.90 7.03 30.04
CA LYS A 126 -15.42 7.27 31.40
C LYS A 126 -14.68 8.60 31.54
N ILE A 127 -14.27 9.22 30.43
CA ILE A 127 -13.64 10.53 30.43
C ILE A 127 -14.74 11.59 30.53
N GLU A 128 -14.64 12.44 31.56
CA GLU A 128 -15.57 13.55 31.75
C GLU A 128 -15.59 14.46 30.52
N GLY A 129 -16.79 14.80 30.05
CA GLY A 129 -16.98 15.63 28.86
C GLY A 129 -16.87 14.90 27.52
N PHE A 130 -16.49 13.62 27.45
CA PHE A 130 -16.44 12.89 26.17
C PHE A 130 -17.79 12.85 25.44
N LYS A 131 -18.88 12.68 26.19
CA LYS A 131 -20.24 12.68 25.63
C LYS A 131 -20.67 14.06 25.08
N LEU A 132 -19.97 15.13 25.43
CA LEU A 132 -20.23 16.50 24.96
C LEU A 132 -19.47 16.84 23.66
N GLU A 133 -18.46 16.05 23.30
CA GLU A 133 -17.71 16.25 22.05
C GLU A 133 -18.57 15.86 20.83
N SER A 134 -18.13 16.25 19.62
CA SER A 134 -18.88 15.94 18.39
C SER A 134 -19.12 14.43 18.24
N SER A 135 -20.26 14.04 17.66
CA SER A 135 -20.58 12.63 17.43
C SER A 135 -19.52 11.92 16.58
N ILE A 136 -18.91 12.65 15.63
CA ILE A 136 -17.81 12.17 14.81
C ILE A 136 -16.54 11.97 15.63
N PHE A 137 -16.18 12.92 16.51
CA PHE A 137 -15.04 12.76 17.40
C PHE A 137 -15.21 11.52 18.27
N GLN A 138 -16.41 11.35 18.86
CA GLN A 138 -16.74 10.17 19.65
C GLN A 138 -16.60 8.88 18.82
N PHE A 139 -17.10 8.85 17.58
CA PHE A 139 -17.03 7.68 16.71
C PHE A 139 -15.60 7.30 16.32
N LEU A 140 -14.82 8.26 15.78
CA LEU A 140 -13.47 8.01 15.26
C LEU A 140 -12.48 7.64 16.37
N SER A 141 -12.51 8.36 17.50
CA SER A 141 -11.67 8.03 18.65
C SER A 141 -12.02 6.66 19.25
N SER A 142 -13.31 6.31 19.31
CA SER A 142 -13.76 4.98 19.76
C SER A 142 -13.26 3.87 18.83
N LEU A 143 -13.33 4.07 17.52
CA LEU A 143 -12.84 3.08 16.55
C LEU A 143 -11.35 2.78 16.76
N GLY A 144 -10.51 3.81 16.87
CA GLY A 144 -9.07 3.66 17.10
C GLY A 144 -8.74 3.00 18.45
N VAL A 145 -9.37 3.46 19.53
CA VAL A 145 -9.12 2.93 20.89
C VAL A 145 -9.61 1.47 21.02
N GLY A 146 -10.76 1.14 20.45
CA GLY A 146 -11.26 -0.23 20.46
C GLY A 146 -10.37 -1.20 19.70
N PHE A 147 -9.86 -0.80 18.53
CA PHE A 147 -8.88 -1.60 17.78
C PHE A 147 -7.58 -1.79 18.58
N PHE A 148 -7.05 -0.73 19.20
CA PHE A 148 -5.87 -0.81 20.07
C PHE A 148 -6.05 -1.83 21.20
N VAL A 149 -7.18 -1.79 21.91
CA VAL A 149 -7.45 -2.71 23.02
C VAL A 149 -7.55 -4.15 22.54
N PHE A 150 -8.31 -4.38 21.46
CA PHE A 150 -8.47 -5.72 20.89
C PHE A 150 -7.13 -6.32 20.48
N ILE A 151 -6.31 -5.57 19.73
CA ILE A 151 -5.05 -6.08 19.22
C ILE A 151 -4.00 -6.25 20.33
N THR A 152 -4.05 -5.41 21.37
CA THR A 152 -3.19 -5.54 22.56
C THR A 152 -3.50 -6.84 23.30
N LEU A 153 -4.78 -7.14 23.55
CA LEU A 153 -5.19 -8.39 24.20
C LEU A 153 -4.78 -9.59 23.37
N LEU A 154 -5.05 -9.58 22.06
CA LEU A 154 -4.67 -10.68 21.17
C LEU A 154 -3.15 -10.87 21.12
N SER A 155 -2.38 -9.78 21.15
CA SER A 155 -0.92 -9.82 21.21
C SER A 155 -0.44 -10.46 22.51
N ILE A 156 -1.00 -10.08 23.65
CA ILE A 156 -0.64 -10.66 24.97
C ILE A 156 -0.90 -12.17 24.98
N PHE A 157 -2.09 -12.63 24.57
CA PHE A 157 -2.37 -14.07 24.50
C PHE A 157 -1.46 -14.78 23.50
N GLY A 158 -1.20 -14.17 22.34
CA GLY A 158 -0.31 -14.73 21.34
C GLY A 158 1.15 -14.82 21.78
N PHE A 159 1.61 -13.95 22.68
CA PHE A 159 2.94 -14.05 23.31
C PHE A 159 3.03 -15.23 24.27
N LEU A 160 1.92 -15.59 24.91
CA LEU A 160 1.81 -16.73 25.79
C LEU A 160 1.60 -18.06 25.04
N GLY A 161 1.65 -18.05 23.71
CA GLY A 161 1.44 -19.24 22.87
C GLY A 161 -0.02 -19.61 22.63
N PHE A 162 -0.95 -18.66 22.84
CA PHE A 162 -2.38 -18.85 22.61
C PHE A 162 -2.89 -17.98 21.45
N TYR A 163 -2.29 -18.11 20.27
CA TYR A 163 -2.73 -17.38 19.06
C TYR A 163 -3.60 -18.27 18.18
N ASN A 164 -4.86 -18.47 18.57
CA ASN A 164 -5.83 -19.33 17.88
C ASN A 164 -7.25 -18.75 17.90
N ILE A 165 -8.16 -19.36 17.14
CA ILE A 165 -9.53 -18.84 16.95
C ILE A 165 -10.35 -18.77 18.26
N TRP A 166 -10.12 -19.67 19.22
CA TRP A 166 -10.86 -19.69 20.47
C TRP A 166 -10.56 -18.46 21.33
N VAL A 167 -9.30 -18.03 21.34
CA VAL A 167 -8.90 -16.78 22.01
C VAL A 167 -9.52 -15.57 21.34
N VAL A 168 -9.57 -15.53 20.00
CA VAL A 168 -10.23 -14.46 19.26
C VAL A 168 -11.72 -14.38 19.63
N ILE A 169 -12.42 -15.52 19.69
CA ILE A 169 -13.82 -15.60 20.11
C ILE A 169 -13.97 -15.13 21.56
N LEU A 170 -13.12 -15.60 22.48
CA LEU A 170 -13.15 -15.22 23.89
C LEU A 170 -12.97 -13.70 24.07
N ILE A 171 -11.97 -13.10 23.42
CA ILE A 171 -11.74 -11.65 23.46
C ILE A 171 -12.94 -10.91 22.90
N THR A 172 -13.45 -11.33 21.74
CA THR A 172 -14.59 -10.67 21.07
C THR A 172 -15.85 -10.71 21.93
N LEU A 173 -16.20 -11.89 22.47
CA LEU A 173 -17.36 -12.06 23.34
C LEU A 173 -17.18 -11.32 24.68
N GLY A 174 -15.99 -11.39 25.29
CA GLY A 174 -15.69 -10.70 26.53
C GLY A 174 -15.82 -9.19 26.38
N LEU A 175 -15.22 -8.61 25.33
CA LEU A 175 -15.34 -7.18 25.04
C LEU A 175 -16.79 -6.77 24.76
N ASN A 176 -17.50 -7.50 23.89
CA ASN A 176 -18.91 -7.19 23.58
C ASN A 176 -19.85 -7.34 24.78
N THR A 177 -19.54 -8.27 25.71
CA THR A 177 -20.30 -8.42 26.96
C THR A 177 -20.05 -7.22 27.88
N LEU A 178 -18.81 -6.76 27.99
CA LEU A 178 -18.45 -5.58 28.78
C LEU A 178 -19.05 -4.28 28.20
N SER A 179 -19.12 -4.16 26.87
CA SER A 179 -19.61 -2.97 26.15
C SER A 179 -21.02 -3.14 25.57
N TYR A 180 -21.85 -4.05 26.12
CA TYR A 180 -23.12 -4.45 25.50
C TYR A 180 -24.09 -3.28 25.28
N LYS A 181 -24.10 -2.28 26.17
CA LYS A 181 -24.96 -1.09 26.06
C LYS A 181 -24.54 -0.25 24.85
N GLU A 182 -23.24 -0.07 24.67
CA GLU A 182 -22.65 0.66 23.56
C GLU A 182 -22.83 -0.09 22.25
N LEU A 183 -22.72 -1.43 22.27
CA LEU A 183 -23.00 -2.28 21.11
C LEU A 183 -24.45 -2.11 20.64
N LEU A 184 -25.42 -2.22 21.56
CA LEU A 184 -26.84 -2.00 21.24
C LEU A 184 -27.10 -0.56 20.77
N TYR A 185 -26.43 0.44 21.36
CA TYR A 185 -26.50 1.82 20.91
C TYR A 185 -26.05 1.96 19.45
N PHE A 186 -24.91 1.38 19.06
CA PHE A 186 -24.43 1.44 17.68
C PHE A 186 -25.33 0.67 16.71
N LEU A 187 -25.80 -0.53 17.07
CA LEU A 187 -26.73 -1.31 16.24
C LEU A 187 -28.04 -0.54 16.00
N ASN A 188 -28.62 0.03 17.06
CA ASN A 188 -29.84 0.83 16.97
C ASN A 188 -29.61 2.12 16.15
N ASN A 189 -28.46 2.77 16.30
CA ASN A 189 -28.13 3.96 15.51
C ASN A 189 -27.88 3.64 14.04
N THR A 190 -27.28 2.49 13.69
CA THR A 190 -27.15 2.09 12.29
C THR A 190 -28.52 1.96 11.60
N LEU A 191 -29.54 1.56 12.35
CA LEU A 191 -30.92 1.43 11.88
C LEU A 191 -31.68 2.76 11.83
N LYS A 192 -31.52 3.61 12.85
CA LYS A 192 -32.34 4.82 13.05
C LYS A 192 -31.67 6.13 12.63
N PHE A 193 -30.35 6.15 12.45
CA PHE A 193 -29.67 7.38 12.05
C PHE A 193 -30.05 7.74 10.63
N GLU A 194 -30.60 8.94 10.46
CA GLU A 194 -30.99 9.48 9.18
C GLU A 194 -30.29 10.82 8.97
N PHE A 195 -29.80 11.04 7.76
CA PHE A 195 -29.39 12.37 7.32
C PHE A 195 -30.12 12.74 6.04
N THR A 196 -30.54 13.99 5.96
CA THR A 196 -31.36 14.49 4.86
C THR A 196 -30.58 15.47 4.00
N LEU A 197 -30.71 15.35 2.68
CA LEU A 197 -30.24 16.34 1.71
C LEU A 197 -31.46 16.96 1.01
N ASP A 198 -31.36 18.25 0.68
CA ASP A 198 -32.40 18.92 -0.11
C ASP A 198 -32.48 18.29 -1.51
N ASP A 199 -33.68 18.07 -2.05
CA ASP A 199 -33.88 17.55 -3.41
C ASP A 199 -33.83 18.69 -4.45
N HIS A 200 -34.02 18.34 -5.72
CA HIS A 200 -34.22 19.28 -6.82
C HIS A 200 -35.56 20.02 -6.69
N ASP A 201 -35.55 21.34 -6.82
CA ASP A 201 -36.77 22.16 -6.82
C ASP A 201 -37.20 22.48 -8.26
N PHE A 202 -38.05 21.63 -8.84
CA PHE A 202 -38.63 21.89 -10.17
C PHE A 202 -39.97 22.66 -10.13
N SER A 203 -40.33 23.25 -8.99
CA SER A 203 -41.57 24.02 -8.86
C SER A 203 -41.56 25.26 -9.77
N ASN A 204 -42.74 25.76 -10.16
CA ASN A 204 -42.86 26.97 -10.98
C ASN A 204 -42.27 28.23 -10.31
N ASN A 205 -42.00 28.18 -9.00
CA ASN A 205 -41.40 29.28 -8.24
C ASN A 205 -39.87 29.37 -8.42
N SER A 206 -39.23 28.28 -8.84
CA SER A 206 -37.79 28.25 -9.14
C SER A 206 -37.51 28.89 -10.50
N LYS A 207 -36.87 30.08 -10.50
CA LYS A 207 -36.69 30.85 -11.74
C LYS A 207 -35.45 30.45 -12.52
N ASN A 208 -34.39 30.01 -11.85
CA ASN A 208 -33.07 29.80 -12.44
C ASN A 208 -32.49 28.40 -12.18
N ILE A 209 -31.55 27.97 -13.01
CA ILE A 209 -30.95 26.62 -12.95
C ILE A 209 -30.26 26.30 -11.59
N LEU A 210 -29.71 27.32 -10.93
CA LEU A 210 -29.10 27.22 -9.59
C LEU A 210 -30.11 26.89 -8.48
N GLN A 211 -31.38 27.26 -8.66
CA GLN A 211 -32.45 26.94 -7.72
C GLN A 211 -33.05 25.57 -8.06
N LYS A 212 -33.12 25.23 -9.35
CA LYS A 212 -33.67 23.95 -9.83
C LYS A 212 -32.77 22.76 -9.53
N ILE A 213 -31.46 22.91 -9.69
CA ILE A 213 -30.51 21.80 -9.63
C ILE A 213 -29.68 21.85 -8.35
N ASN A 214 -29.88 20.87 -7.46
CA ASN A 214 -28.98 20.63 -6.35
C ASN A 214 -27.73 19.84 -6.80
N PHE A 215 -26.66 20.57 -7.11
CA PHE A 215 -25.39 19.94 -7.50
C PHE A 215 -24.67 19.22 -6.35
N TYR A 216 -24.94 19.60 -5.09
CA TYR A 216 -24.38 18.91 -3.93
C TYR A 216 -24.95 17.48 -3.86
N LEU A 217 -26.25 17.33 -4.10
CA LEU A 217 -26.90 16.03 -4.19
C LEU A 217 -26.37 15.21 -5.38
N ILE A 218 -26.34 15.78 -6.59
CA ILE A 218 -25.85 15.08 -7.79
C ILE A 218 -24.41 14.60 -7.59
N SER A 219 -23.52 15.48 -7.12
CA SER A 219 -22.13 15.11 -6.88
C SER A 219 -22.02 14.03 -5.80
N THR A 220 -22.82 14.08 -4.74
CA THR A 220 -22.89 13.05 -3.70
C THR A 220 -23.27 11.69 -4.28
N GLU A 221 -24.35 11.63 -5.07
CA GLU A 221 -24.87 10.37 -5.65
C GLU A 221 -23.88 9.78 -6.67
N ILE A 222 -23.31 10.60 -7.55
CA ILE A 222 -22.27 10.16 -8.49
C ILE A 222 -21.08 9.59 -7.72
N LEU A 223 -20.51 10.35 -6.78
CA LEU A 223 -19.33 9.90 -6.04
C LEU A 223 -19.58 8.64 -5.23
N PHE A 224 -20.78 8.48 -4.67
CA PHE A 224 -21.17 7.24 -4.02
C PHE A 224 -21.17 6.04 -4.98
N ILE A 225 -21.63 6.22 -6.22
CA ILE A 225 -21.54 5.20 -7.27
C ILE A 225 -20.08 4.85 -7.58
N ILE A 226 -19.19 5.85 -7.68
CA ILE A 226 -17.76 5.63 -7.95
C ILE A 226 -17.10 4.83 -6.82
N ILE A 227 -17.29 5.26 -5.56
CA ILE A 227 -16.70 4.60 -4.39
C ILE A 227 -17.24 3.16 -4.27
N SER A 228 -18.55 2.98 -4.44
CA SER A 228 -19.18 1.65 -4.35
C SER A 228 -18.69 0.72 -5.46
N PHE A 229 -18.49 1.23 -6.68
CA PHE A 229 -17.88 0.49 -7.78
C PHE A 229 -16.47 0.02 -7.40
N LEU A 230 -15.59 0.93 -6.98
CA LEU A 230 -14.19 0.62 -6.65
C LEU A 230 -14.08 -0.38 -5.49
N LEU A 231 -14.86 -0.19 -4.42
CA LEU A 231 -14.91 -1.13 -3.30
C LEU A 231 -15.40 -2.51 -3.74
N SER A 232 -16.42 -2.57 -4.60
CA SER A 232 -16.94 -3.83 -5.11
C SER A 232 -15.91 -4.58 -5.96
N VAL A 233 -15.20 -3.87 -6.85
CA VAL A 233 -14.12 -4.43 -7.65
C VAL A 233 -13.00 -4.96 -6.75
N ASN A 234 -12.61 -4.22 -5.72
CA ASN A 234 -11.58 -4.65 -4.77
C ASN A 234 -11.99 -5.93 -4.04
N LEU A 235 -13.22 -6.02 -3.54
CA LEU A 235 -13.72 -7.23 -2.86
C LEU A 235 -13.83 -8.43 -3.81
N ILE A 236 -14.29 -8.22 -5.05
CA ILE A 236 -14.31 -9.27 -6.07
C ILE A 236 -12.89 -9.78 -6.32
N ASN A 237 -11.90 -8.90 -6.45
CA ASN A 237 -10.49 -9.30 -6.67
C ASN A 237 -9.86 -9.95 -5.43
N ALA A 238 -10.21 -9.50 -4.22
CA ALA A 238 -9.78 -10.08 -2.96
C ALA A 238 -10.37 -11.49 -2.73
N PHE A 239 -11.49 -11.83 -3.38
CA PHE A 239 -12.02 -13.20 -3.37
C PHE A 239 -11.14 -14.14 -4.20
N ARG A 240 -10.07 -14.64 -3.60
CA ARG A 240 -9.11 -15.55 -4.23
C ARG A 240 -8.49 -16.50 -3.20
N PRO A 241 -7.94 -17.66 -3.62
CA PRO A 241 -7.48 -18.69 -2.68
C PRO A 241 -6.09 -18.41 -2.09
N MET A 242 -5.29 -17.55 -2.73
CA MET A 242 -3.90 -17.27 -2.35
C MET A 242 -3.51 -15.80 -2.59
N PRO A 243 -2.46 -15.30 -1.92
CA PRO A 243 -1.86 -14.02 -2.27
C PRO A 243 -1.22 -14.11 -3.66
N ILE A 244 -1.06 -12.98 -4.36
CA ILE A 244 -0.48 -12.97 -5.72
C ILE A 244 0.56 -11.86 -5.92
N GLY A 245 0.66 -10.92 -4.98
CA GLY A 245 1.63 -9.85 -4.99
C GLY A 245 2.96 -10.29 -4.40
N TRP A 246 4.00 -9.50 -4.63
CA TRP A 246 5.32 -9.82 -4.12
C TRP A 246 5.39 -9.69 -2.61
N ASP A 247 4.89 -8.56 -2.06
CA ASP A 247 4.98 -8.28 -0.64
C ASP A 247 3.95 -9.08 0.17
N ASP A 248 2.76 -9.37 -0.39
CA ASP A 248 1.77 -10.20 0.27
C ASP A 248 2.24 -11.66 0.40
N LEU A 249 2.81 -12.26 -0.65
CA LEU A 249 3.47 -13.57 -0.61
C LEU A 249 4.76 -13.54 0.24
N GLY A 250 5.45 -12.41 0.29
CA GLY A 250 6.72 -12.25 0.98
C GLY A 250 6.59 -12.13 2.50
N VAL A 251 5.70 -11.23 2.93
CA VAL A 251 5.65 -10.66 4.28
C VAL A 251 4.21 -10.53 4.76
N TYR A 252 3.36 -9.77 4.06
CA TYR A 252 2.11 -9.25 4.65
C TYR A 252 1.00 -10.28 4.80
N MET A 253 1.00 -11.34 3.99
CA MET A 253 0.09 -12.48 4.15
C MET A 253 0.84 -13.75 4.56
N ASN A 254 2.16 -13.80 4.32
CA ASN A 254 3.02 -14.88 4.81
C ASN A 254 3.15 -14.92 6.34
N TYR A 255 3.48 -13.81 7.00
CA TYR A 255 3.64 -13.80 8.46
C TYR A 255 2.34 -14.12 9.20
N PRO A 256 1.16 -13.57 8.81
CA PRO A 256 -0.12 -14.03 9.34
C PRO A 256 -0.34 -15.54 9.22
N ASN A 257 -0.06 -16.12 8.04
CA ASN A 257 -0.20 -17.55 7.79
C ASN A 257 0.72 -18.37 8.71
N LEU A 258 1.97 -17.96 8.87
CA LEU A 258 2.93 -18.61 9.77
C LEU A 258 2.54 -18.51 11.24
N MET A 259 2.04 -17.35 11.70
CA MET A 259 1.59 -17.17 13.08
C MET A 259 0.39 -18.09 13.38
N ALA A 260 -0.59 -18.14 12.48
CA ALA A 260 -1.74 -19.02 12.61
C ALA A 260 -1.32 -20.50 12.61
N ALA A 261 -0.40 -20.91 11.73
CA ALA A 261 0.10 -22.27 11.67
C ALA A 261 0.95 -22.68 12.89
N LYS A 262 1.64 -21.72 13.54
CA LYS A 262 2.47 -21.94 14.74
C LYS A 262 1.68 -21.77 16.05
N GLU A 263 0.43 -21.30 15.98
CA GLU A 263 -0.42 -20.91 17.11
C GLU A 263 0.25 -19.93 18.10
N SER A 264 1.25 -19.19 17.64
CA SER A 264 1.99 -18.21 18.44
C SER A 264 2.50 -17.08 17.56
N ILE A 265 2.69 -15.91 18.17
CA ILE A 265 3.26 -14.77 17.46
C ILE A 265 4.75 -15.00 17.26
N LEU A 266 5.23 -14.79 16.02
CA LEU A 266 6.65 -14.85 15.66
C LEU A 266 7.51 -13.98 16.60
N TYR A 267 8.82 -14.27 16.71
CA TYR A 267 9.72 -13.37 17.45
C TYR A 267 9.59 -11.95 16.91
N MET A 268 9.49 -10.96 17.78
CA MET A 268 9.07 -9.60 17.42
C MET A 268 10.22 -8.70 16.97
N GLY A 269 11.24 -9.27 16.32
CA GLY A 269 12.28 -8.49 15.65
C GLY A 269 11.77 -7.54 14.57
N GLY A 270 10.53 -7.71 14.10
CA GLY A 270 9.80 -6.75 13.28
C GLY A 270 8.48 -6.29 13.90
N LEU A 271 7.89 -5.26 13.29
CA LEU A 271 6.60 -4.69 13.67
C LEU A 271 5.47 -5.42 12.94
N TYR A 272 4.66 -6.18 13.70
CA TYR A 272 3.68 -7.11 13.12
C TYR A 272 2.24 -6.87 13.57
N ILE A 273 1.92 -5.71 14.17
CA ILE A 273 0.59 -5.51 14.78
C ILE A 273 -0.55 -5.72 13.76
N TRP A 274 -0.41 -5.22 12.53
CA TRP A 274 -1.44 -5.42 11.50
C TRP A 274 -1.55 -6.89 11.07
N GLN A 275 -0.42 -7.58 10.97
CA GLN A 275 -0.34 -9.00 10.64
C GLN A 275 -0.95 -9.90 11.73
N VAL A 276 -0.83 -9.50 13.01
CA VAL A 276 -1.52 -10.16 14.14
C VAL A 276 -3.04 -10.05 13.97
N PHE A 277 -3.55 -8.97 13.37
CA PHE A 277 -4.97 -8.83 13.07
C PHE A 277 -5.39 -9.67 11.85
N THR A 278 -4.66 -9.59 10.73
CA THR A 278 -5.02 -10.35 9.52
C THR A 278 -4.84 -11.86 9.68
N GLY A 279 -3.95 -12.31 10.57
CA GLY A 279 -3.74 -13.73 10.89
C GLY A 279 -4.96 -14.45 11.45
N ILE A 280 -5.93 -13.70 12.00
CA ILE A 280 -7.24 -14.24 12.39
C ILE A 280 -7.92 -14.93 11.20
N GLY A 281 -7.78 -14.38 9.99
CA GLY A 281 -8.38 -14.95 8.79
C GLY A 281 -7.88 -16.36 8.47
N TYR A 282 -6.59 -16.61 8.69
CA TYR A 282 -5.98 -17.93 8.53
C TYR A 282 -6.39 -18.93 9.61
N MET A 283 -6.90 -18.48 10.76
CA MET A 283 -7.45 -19.36 11.80
C MET A 283 -8.86 -19.88 11.46
N VAL A 284 -9.60 -19.16 10.61
CA VAL A 284 -10.97 -19.52 10.20
C VAL A 284 -10.95 -20.44 8.98
N GLY A 285 -9.97 -20.29 8.08
CA GLY A 285 -9.90 -21.06 6.85
C GLY A 285 -8.76 -20.63 5.93
N PRO A 286 -8.88 -20.85 4.61
CA PRO A 286 -7.90 -20.40 3.62
C PRO A 286 -7.71 -18.87 3.63
N GLY A 287 -6.66 -18.39 2.96
CA GLY A 287 -6.23 -16.98 3.01
C GLY A 287 -7.28 -15.95 2.58
N THR A 288 -8.36 -16.34 1.91
CA THR A 288 -9.47 -15.46 1.51
C THR A 288 -10.01 -14.62 2.67
N GLN A 289 -10.27 -15.20 3.85
CA GLN A 289 -10.77 -14.42 4.98
C GLN A 289 -9.74 -13.38 5.48
N SER A 290 -8.45 -13.68 5.39
CA SER A 290 -7.36 -12.73 5.72
C SER A 290 -7.35 -11.54 4.77
N PHE A 291 -7.59 -11.75 3.47
CA PHE A 291 -7.68 -10.65 2.49
C PHE A 291 -8.85 -9.71 2.78
N PHE A 292 -9.98 -10.24 3.25
CA PHE A 292 -11.13 -9.44 3.65
C PHE A 292 -10.87 -8.64 4.95
N LEU A 293 -10.15 -9.22 5.91
CA LEU A 293 -9.69 -8.48 7.08
C LEU A 293 -8.69 -7.37 6.69
N ASN A 294 -7.81 -7.62 5.73
CA ASN A 294 -6.89 -6.59 5.23
C ASN A 294 -7.64 -5.44 4.53
N ASN A 295 -8.66 -5.76 3.72
CA ASN A 295 -9.52 -4.78 3.04
C ASN A 295 -10.27 -3.86 4.01
N LEU A 296 -10.48 -4.27 5.28
CA LEU A 296 -11.04 -3.41 6.31
C LEU A 296 -10.24 -2.10 6.48
N GLY A 297 -8.90 -2.15 6.34
CA GLY A 297 -8.05 -0.95 6.40
C GLY A 297 -8.34 0.05 5.28
N GLY A 298 -8.63 -0.43 4.07
CA GLY A 298 -9.03 0.40 2.93
C GLY A 298 -10.42 1.02 3.11
N ILE A 299 -11.40 0.21 3.53
CA ILE A 299 -12.77 0.68 3.82
C ILE A 299 -12.77 1.72 4.94
N PHE A 300 -12.05 1.46 6.03
CA PHE A 300 -11.93 2.40 7.13
C PHE A 300 -11.19 3.67 6.72
N SER A 301 -10.14 3.59 5.88
CA SER A 301 -9.48 4.79 5.35
C SER A 301 -10.46 5.73 4.65
N VAL A 302 -11.38 5.21 3.83
CA VAL A 302 -12.46 6.01 3.20
C VAL A 302 -13.37 6.65 4.26
N ILE A 303 -13.84 5.86 5.23
CA ILE A 303 -14.74 6.34 6.29
C ILE A 303 -14.07 7.44 7.13
N VAL A 304 -12.82 7.24 7.56
CA VAL A 304 -12.13 8.21 8.41
C VAL A 304 -11.79 9.50 7.65
N ILE A 305 -11.47 9.43 6.34
CA ILE A 305 -11.29 10.63 5.49
C ILE A 305 -12.61 11.42 5.42
N VAL A 306 -13.73 10.75 5.11
CA VAL A 306 -15.03 11.43 4.99
C VAL A 306 -15.42 12.09 6.30
N LEU A 307 -15.38 11.34 7.39
CA LEU A 307 -15.85 11.83 8.70
C LEU A 307 -14.92 12.91 9.26
N SER A 308 -13.59 12.76 9.15
CA SER A 308 -12.66 13.77 9.66
C SER A 308 -12.84 15.12 8.95
N ILE A 309 -13.04 15.10 7.63
CA ILE A 309 -13.25 16.32 6.84
C ILE A 309 -14.60 16.94 7.18
N ILE A 310 -15.69 16.15 7.29
CA ILE A 310 -17.01 16.66 7.69
C ILE A 310 -16.92 17.45 9.01
N ASP A 311 -16.27 16.89 10.03
CA ASP A 311 -16.22 17.51 11.35
C ASP A 311 -15.30 18.74 11.37
N LEU A 312 -14.11 18.64 10.76
CA LEU A 312 -13.18 19.77 10.69
C LEU A 312 -13.75 20.92 9.84
N PHE A 313 -14.54 20.62 8.80
CA PHE A 313 -15.13 21.62 7.89
C PHE A 313 -16.50 22.13 8.34
N LYS A 314 -17.00 21.72 9.50
CA LYS A 314 -18.27 22.22 10.04
C LYS A 314 -18.30 23.76 10.04
N SER A 315 -19.26 24.34 9.33
CA SER A 315 -19.38 25.77 9.04
C SER A 315 -20.85 26.13 8.77
N ASP A 316 -21.19 27.41 8.94
CA ASP A 316 -22.52 27.94 8.61
C ASP A 316 -22.73 28.09 7.09
N LYS A 317 -21.64 28.06 6.31
CA LYS A 317 -21.70 28.16 4.84
C LYS A 317 -21.98 26.82 4.19
N LYS A 318 -22.81 26.83 3.15
CA LYS A 318 -23.06 25.65 2.29
C LYS A 318 -21.99 25.57 1.19
N THR A 319 -21.78 24.39 0.62
CA THR A 319 -20.93 24.17 -0.58
C THR A 319 -21.77 23.59 -1.71
N PHE A 320 -21.39 23.86 -2.96
CA PHE A 320 -22.08 23.28 -4.12
C PHE A 320 -21.65 21.84 -4.42
N VAL A 321 -20.48 21.40 -3.96
CA VAL A 321 -19.96 20.04 -4.16
C VAL A 321 -19.70 19.36 -2.82
N ASN A 322 -19.89 18.04 -2.76
CA ASN A 322 -19.59 17.24 -1.58
C ASN A 322 -18.09 16.93 -1.46
N ILE A 323 -17.35 17.88 -0.90
CA ILE A 323 -15.88 17.83 -0.76
C ILE A 323 -15.38 16.58 0.01
N PRO A 324 -15.96 16.20 1.18
CA PRO A 324 -15.50 15.02 1.93
C PRO A 324 -15.53 13.72 1.11
N ILE A 325 -16.66 13.45 0.44
CA ILE A 325 -16.81 12.22 -0.35
C ILE A 325 -15.90 12.28 -1.58
N LEU A 326 -15.79 13.45 -2.23
CA LEU A 326 -14.94 13.65 -3.40
C LEU A 326 -13.47 13.30 -3.11
N LEU A 327 -12.93 13.81 -2.00
CA LEU A 327 -11.55 13.55 -1.60
C LEU A 327 -11.30 12.09 -1.22
N SER A 328 -12.27 11.45 -0.57
CA SER A 328 -12.18 10.01 -0.26
C SER A 328 -12.24 9.15 -1.52
N GLY A 329 -13.04 9.55 -2.52
CA GLY A 329 -13.12 8.91 -3.82
C GLY A 329 -11.81 9.04 -4.60
N VAL A 330 -11.17 10.22 -4.57
CA VAL A 330 -9.84 10.43 -5.15
C VAL A 330 -8.82 9.47 -4.53
N TYR A 331 -8.77 9.38 -3.19
CA TYR A 331 -7.86 8.47 -2.50
C TYR A 331 -8.08 7.01 -2.93
N LEU A 332 -9.33 6.53 -2.85
CA LEU A 332 -9.65 5.14 -3.17
C LEU A 332 -9.36 4.80 -4.64
N ALA A 333 -9.53 5.78 -5.53
CA ALA A 333 -9.37 5.60 -6.96
C ALA A 333 -7.90 5.52 -7.40
N MET A 334 -6.93 5.98 -6.59
CA MET A 334 -5.51 5.96 -6.96
C MET A 334 -5.06 4.54 -7.31
N PRO A 335 -4.31 4.31 -8.41
CA PRO A 335 -3.94 2.97 -8.83
C PRO A 335 -3.08 2.27 -7.77
N MET A 336 -2.21 2.99 -7.06
CA MET A 336 -1.45 2.42 -5.94
C MET A 336 -2.35 1.91 -4.81
N THR A 337 -3.44 2.62 -4.51
CA THR A 337 -4.38 2.23 -3.45
C THR A 337 -5.21 1.02 -3.87
N ILE A 338 -5.60 0.93 -5.14
CA ILE A 338 -6.25 -0.26 -5.71
C ILE A 338 -5.28 -1.45 -5.69
N PHE A 339 -4.02 -1.24 -6.11
CA PHE A 339 -2.98 -2.26 -6.10
C PHE A 339 -2.78 -2.84 -4.70
N GLU A 340 -2.64 -1.98 -3.68
CA GLU A 340 -2.44 -2.36 -2.27
C GLU A 340 -3.64 -3.10 -1.65
N GLN A 341 -4.85 -2.89 -2.17
CA GLN A 341 -6.09 -3.49 -1.65
C GLN A 341 -6.60 -4.68 -2.46
N ALA A 342 -6.15 -4.87 -3.71
CA ALA A 342 -6.70 -5.87 -4.62
C ALA A 342 -5.64 -6.80 -5.20
N LYS A 343 -4.41 -6.34 -5.46
CA LYS A 343 -3.37 -7.14 -6.15
C LYS A 343 -2.29 -7.60 -5.17
N ASP A 344 -1.63 -6.68 -4.49
CA ASP A 344 -0.58 -6.95 -3.51
C ASP A 344 -1.04 -6.42 -2.16
N GLN A 345 -1.65 -7.29 -1.34
CA GLN A 345 -2.26 -6.87 -0.08
C GLN A 345 -1.22 -6.29 0.90
N LYS A 346 -1.18 -4.96 1.02
CA LYS A 346 -0.27 -4.28 1.95
C LYS A 346 -0.97 -3.86 3.23
N LEU A 347 -0.18 -3.59 4.26
CA LEU A 347 -0.65 -3.03 5.53
C LEU A 347 -0.86 -1.51 5.48
N ASP A 348 -0.38 -0.83 4.43
CA ASP A 348 -0.35 0.62 4.30
C ASP A 348 -1.75 1.28 4.39
N PRO A 349 -2.84 0.72 3.81
CA PRO A 349 -4.19 1.21 4.05
C PRO A 349 -4.62 1.09 5.53
N GLY A 350 -4.24 0.01 6.22
CA GLY A 350 -4.48 -0.16 7.65
C GLY A 350 -3.71 0.87 8.50
N LEU A 351 -2.47 1.17 8.11
CA LEU A 351 -1.67 2.22 8.72
C LEU A 351 -2.27 3.62 8.51
N LEU A 352 -2.75 3.92 7.30
CA LEU A 352 -3.39 5.19 6.98
C LEU A 352 -4.64 5.42 7.83
N PHE A 353 -5.49 4.40 7.98
CA PHE A 353 -6.68 4.43 8.82
C PHE A 353 -6.38 4.94 10.24
N ILE A 354 -5.39 4.34 10.93
CA ILE A 354 -5.01 4.77 12.28
C ILE A 354 -4.37 6.15 12.27
N SER A 355 -3.51 6.42 11.29
CA SER A 355 -2.79 7.70 11.19
C SER A 355 -3.72 8.89 10.97
N ILE A 356 -4.81 8.72 10.20
CA ILE A 356 -5.80 9.79 10.00
C ILE A 356 -6.57 10.07 11.27
N ILE A 357 -6.94 9.04 12.06
CA ILE A 357 -7.59 9.26 13.37
C ILE A 357 -6.68 10.09 14.28
N VAL A 358 -5.39 9.75 14.34
CA VAL A 358 -4.38 10.49 15.12
C VAL A 358 -4.33 11.96 14.66
N LEU A 359 -4.14 12.22 13.37
CA LEU A 359 -4.06 13.59 12.85
C LEU A 359 -5.35 14.37 13.02
N TYR A 360 -6.50 13.74 12.77
CA TYR A 360 -7.80 14.34 12.99
C TYR A 360 -7.97 14.78 14.44
N MET A 361 -7.67 13.91 15.41
CA MET A 361 -7.78 14.26 16.83
C MET A 361 -6.82 15.40 17.21
N VAL A 362 -5.60 15.42 16.67
CA VAL A 362 -4.65 16.53 16.85
C VAL A 362 -5.23 17.82 16.28
N TYR A 363 -5.69 17.83 15.03
CA TYR A 363 -6.28 19.02 14.40
C TYR A 363 -7.54 19.50 15.13
N TYR A 364 -8.38 18.57 15.58
CA TYR A 364 -9.60 18.87 16.33
C TYR A 364 -9.29 19.59 17.65
N ILE A 365 -8.35 19.08 18.44
CA ILE A 365 -7.97 19.69 19.72
C ILE A 365 -7.21 20.99 19.49
N PHE A 366 -6.24 21.00 18.56
CA PHE A 366 -5.36 22.16 18.37
C PHE A 366 -6.06 23.33 17.68
N SER A 367 -7.06 23.07 16.83
CA SER A 367 -7.87 24.13 16.25
C SER A 367 -8.70 24.88 17.31
N LYS A 368 -9.20 24.19 18.35
CA LYS A 368 -9.83 24.82 19.52
C LYS A 368 -8.81 25.59 20.38
N TYR A 369 -7.58 25.07 20.46
CA TYR A 369 -6.53 25.61 21.33
C TYR A 369 -5.78 26.85 20.81
N ILE A 370 -5.60 26.95 19.49
CA ILE A 370 -4.90 28.09 18.84
C ILE A 370 -5.85 29.29 18.69
N GLY A 371 -7.17 29.03 18.68
CA GLY A 371 -8.19 30.04 18.43
C GLY A 371 -8.19 30.55 16.98
N TYR A 372 -9.27 31.22 16.59
CA TYR A 372 -9.40 31.84 15.27
C TYR A 372 -10.31 33.06 15.34
N GLU A 373 -10.08 34.03 14.47
CA GLU A 373 -10.92 35.22 14.40
C GLU A 373 -12.31 34.84 13.86
N THR A 374 -13.36 35.25 14.56
CA THR A 374 -14.75 35.07 14.11
C THR A 374 -15.30 36.41 13.62
N THR A 375 -15.78 36.45 12.39
CA THR A 375 -16.51 37.59 11.83
C THR A 375 -17.99 37.25 11.79
N LYS A 376 -18.81 37.94 12.59
CA LYS A 376 -20.27 37.82 12.53
C LYS A 376 -20.84 39.09 11.91
N LYS A 377 -21.61 38.95 10.83
CA LYS A 377 -22.40 40.05 10.27
C LYS A 377 -23.73 40.14 11.03
N LEU A 378 -24.02 41.28 11.64
CA LEU A 378 -25.35 41.64 12.16
C LEU A 378 -25.86 42.82 11.33
N GLY A 379 -26.78 42.57 10.40
CA GLY A 379 -27.23 43.61 9.45
C GLY A 379 -26.07 44.17 8.63
N ASP A 380 -25.98 45.49 8.53
CA ASP A 380 -24.90 46.20 7.81
C ASP A 380 -23.57 46.29 8.59
N THR A 381 -23.54 45.86 9.86
CA THR A 381 -22.36 45.96 10.72
C THR A 381 -21.61 44.62 10.81
N THR A 382 -20.31 44.65 10.52
CA THR A 382 -19.40 43.52 10.76
C THR A 382 -18.75 43.64 12.12
N LEU A 383 -19.03 42.69 13.02
CA LEU A 383 -18.31 42.52 14.28
C LEU A 383 -17.21 41.47 14.08
N THR A 384 -15.96 41.86 14.31
CA THR A 384 -14.79 40.97 14.39
C THR A 384 -14.49 40.70 15.86
N VAL A 385 -14.62 39.45 16.30
CA VAL A 385 -14.25 39.03 17.65
C VAL A 385 -13.06 38.08 17.55
N ASP A 386 -11.95 38.47 18.19
CA ASP A 386 -10.79 37.59 18.40
C ASP A 386 -11.10 36.66 19.59
N THR A 387 -11.06 35.34 19.39
CA THR A 387 -11.34 34.36 20.45
C THR A 387 -10.20 34.23 21.45
N ASN A 388 -9.06 34.89 21.22
CA ASN A 388 -7.86 34.77 22.07
C ASN A 388 -7.70 35.87 23.12
N SER A 389 -8.57 36.89 23.18
CA SER A 389 -8.47 37.95 24.19
C SER A 389 -8.98 37.45 25.54
N SER A 390 -8.06 37.05 26.42
CA SER A 390 -8.35 36.89 27.83
C SER A 390 -8.57 38.27 28.47
N GLY A 391 -9.83 38.65 28.68
CA GLY A 391 -10.19 39.65 29.70
C GLY A 391 -10.19 41.13 29.30
N GLU A 392 -10.34 41.50 28.02
CA GLU A 392 -10.62 42.89 27.66
C GLU A 392 -12.12 43.11 27.37
N GLU A 393 -12.72 44.09 28.04
CA GLU A 393 -14.03 44.64 27.69
C GLU A 393 -14.03 45.02 26.21
N ILE A 394 -15.08 44.60 25.49
CA ILE A 394 -15.30 44.97 24.10
C ILE A 394 -15.37 46.50 24.02
N LYS A 395 -14.30 47.17 23.58
CA LYS A 395 -14.36 48.59 23.20
C LYS A 395 -15.15 48.69 21.91
N VAL A 396 -16.39 49.14 22.03
CA VAL A 396 -17.27 49.50 20.92
C VAL A 396 -16.61 50.65 20.15
N VAL A 397 -16.13 50.38 18.93
CA VAL A 397 -15.82 51.44 17.97
C VAL A 397 -17.12 51.81 17.28
N TYR A 398 -17.71 52.93 17.68
CA TYR A 398 -18.84 53.53 16.98
C TYR A 398 -18.37 54.02 15.60
N ASP A 399 -18.95 53.47 14.53
CA ASP A 399 -18.94 54.15 13.25
C ASP A 399 -19.91 55.35 13.34
N LYS A 400 -19.39 56.55 13.06
CA LYS A 400 -20.05 57.84 13.32
C LYS A 400 -21.20 58.16 12.35
N LYS A 401 -21.69 57.19 11.57
CA LYS A 401 -22.56 57.45 10.40
C LYS A 401 -24.03 57.05 10.50
N THR A 402 -24.52 56.51 11.61
CA THR A 402 -25.96 56.25 11.75
C THR A 402 -26.52 56.81 13.06
N LYS A 403 -26.95 58.08 12.99
CA LYS A 403 -27.97 58.60 13.91
C LYS A 403 -29.29 57.92 13.56
N ASN A 404 -29.63 56.84 14.26
CA ASN A 404 -30.98 56.55 14.77
C ASN A 404 -30.97 55.18 15.45
N GLY A 405 -31.59 55.14 16.63
CA GLY A 405 -31.31 54.17 17.68
C GLY A 405 -31.74 52.73 17.41
N PHE A 406 -31.01 51.82 18.06
CA PHE A 406 -31.60 50.65 18.70
C PHE A 406 -30.75 50.29 19.93
N ILE A 407 -31.44 50.07 21.05
CA ILE A 407 -30.89 49.83 22.40
C ILE A 407 -30.35 48.40 22.53
N SER A 408 -29.39 48.29 23.45
CA SER A 408 -28.59 47.15 23.89
C SER A 408 -29.25 45.78 23.95
N TYR A 409 -28.52 44.78 23.45
CA TYR A 409 -28.65 43.39 23.89
C TYR A 409 -27.26 42.73 23.96
N PHE A 410 -26.63 42.76 25.14
CA PHE A 410 -25.55 41.83 25.50
C PHE A 410 -25.50 41.68 27.03
N SER A 411 -26.17 40.63 27.53
CA SER A 411 -25.77 40.03 28.80
C SER A 411 -24.68 38.99 28.51
N ASN A 412 -23.53 39.16 29.19
CA ASN A 412 -22.45 38.19 29.39
C ASN A 412 -22.30 37.03 28.38
N TYR A 413 -21.62 37.28 27.26
CA TYR A 413 -20.96 36.22 26.49
C TYR A 413 -19.45 36.27 26.71
N LYS A 414 -18.94 35.35 27.52
CA LYS A 414 -17.51 35.09 27.71
C LYS A 414 -17.05 34.23 26.52
N LEU A 415 -16.59 34.86 25.44
CA LEU A 415 -15.98 34.18 24.29
C LEU A 415 -14.52 33.83 24.62
N LEU A 416 -14.32 32.72 25.33
CA LEU A 416 -13.01 32.16 25.64
C LEU A 416 -12.60 31.16 24.55
N GLY A 417 -11.42 31.34 23.96
CA GLY A 417 -10.64 30.21 23.46
C GLY A 417 -10.31 29.30 24.64
N GLU A 418 -10.77 28.05 24.60
CA GLU A 418 -10.56 27.11 25.69
C GLU A 418 -9.07 26.73 25.75
N ASP A 419 -8.41 27.02 26.87
CA ASP A 419 -7.05 26.54 27.12
C ASP A 419 -7.12 25.01 27.29
N ILE A 420 -6.27 24.23 26.59
CA ILE A 420 -6.23 22.75 26.72
C ILE A 420 -6.10 22.32 28.20
N PHE A 421 -5.50 23.17 29.03
CA PHE A 421 -5.32 22.94 30.47
C PHE A 421 -6.55 23.27 31.33
N GLU A 422 -7.54 23.98 30.81
CA GLU A 422 -8.81 24.25 31.50
C GLU A 422 -9.74 23.02 31.47
N LYS A 423 -9.65 22.18 30.42
CA LYS A 423 -10.37 20.91 30.33
C LYS A 423 -9.43 19.72 30.51
N LYS A 424 -9.45 19.11 31.70
CA LYS A 424 -8.68 17.90 32.04
C LYS A 424 -8.85 16.77 30.99
N SER A 425 -10.01 16.69 30.33
CA SER A 425 -10.28 15.73 29.26
C SER A 425 -9.37 15.88 28.04
N TYR A 426 -8.94 17.10 27.69
CA TYR A 426 -8.07 17.32 26.52
C TYR A 426 -6.64 16.81 26.75
N LEU A 427 -6.16 16.86 27.99
CA LEU A 427 -4.90 16.23 28.38
C LEU A 427 -4.98 14.70 28.26
N ILE A 428 -6.12 14.10 28.61
CA ILE A 428 -6.34 12.66 28.45
C ILE A 428 -6.42 12.30 26.96
N TYR A 429 -7.10 13.10 26.14
CA TYR A 429 -7.11 12.85 24.69
C TYR A 429 -5.73 12.95 24.07
N LEU A 430 -4.85 13.85 24.54
CA LEU A 430 -3.46 13.91 24.10
C LEU A 430 -2.67 12.63 24.42
N PHE A 431 -2.90 12.05 25.60
CA PHE A 431 -2.35 10.75 25.95
C PHE A 431 -2.90 9.63 25.03
N VAL A 432 -4.20 9.63 24.74
CA VAL A 432 -4.83 8.68 23.79
C VAL A 432 -4.27 8.84 22.37
N ILE A 433 -4.07 10.07 21.90
CA ILE A 433 -3.41 10.36 20.61
C ILE A 433 -2.01 9.74 20.59
N GLY A 434 -1.26 9.86 21.70
CA GLY A 434 0.03 9.19 21.87
C GLY A 434 -0.07 7.68 21.74
N ILE A 435 -1.04 7.04 22.41
CA ILE A 435 -1.28 5.59 22.31
C ILE A 435 -1.52 5.16 20.86
N LEU A 436 -2.39 5.87 20.15
CA LEU A 436 -2.71 5.55 18.75
C LEU A 436 -1.53 5.82 17.80
N ALA A 437 -0.71 6.84 18.08
CA ALA A 437 0.54 7.06 17.35
C ALA A 437 1.57 5.94 17.62
N GLY A 438 1.65 5.44 18.86
CA GLY A 438 2.43 4.26 19.21
C GLY A 438 1.92 2.99 18.52
N LEU A 439 0.60 2.83 18.39
CA LEU A 439 0.00 1.75 17.62
C LEU A 439 0.38 1.82 16.14
N ALA A 440 0.33 3.01 15.52
CA ALA A 440 0.79 3.22 14.15
C ALA A 440 2.26 2.84 13.98
N PHE A 441 3.12 3.26 14.93
CA PHE A 441 4.52 2.83 14.98
C PHE A 441 4.67 1.32 15.11
N GLY A 442 3.82 0.65 15.88
CA GLY A 442 3.77 -0.81 16.00
C GLY A 442 3.29 -1.54 14.74
N ILE A 443 2.67 -0.83 13.78
CA ILE A 443 2.34 -1.34 12.45
C ILE A 443 3.52 -1.16 11.50
N LYS A 444 4.19 0.01 11.49
CA LYS A 444 5.34 0.29 10.61
C LYS A 444 6.26 1.37 11.18
N VAL A 445 7.58 1.15 11.10
CA VAL A 445 8.59 2.10 11.62
C VAL A 445 8.45 3.47 10.94
N THR A 446 8.01 3.52 9.68
CA THR A 446 7.83 4.77 8.92
C THR A 446 6.84 5.73 9.57
N SER A 447 5.99 5.29 10.51
CA SER A 447 5.18 6.19 11.35
C SER A 447 6.02 7.08 12.28
N LEU A 448 7.33 6.87 12.38
CA LEU A 448 8.25 7.85 12.97
C LEU A 448 8.09 9.22 12.29
N LEU A 449 7.85 9.26 10.97
CA LEU A 449 7.57 10.50 10.23
C LEU A 449 6.32 11.21 10.77
N LEU A 450 5.25 10.45 11.06
CA LEU A 450 4.00 10.95 11.65
C LEU A 450 4.27 11.53 13.05
N ILE A 451 4.97 10.78 13.90
CA ILE A 451 5.33 11.20 15.26
C ILE A 451 6.15 12.48 15.22
N SER A 452 7.19 12.53 14.38
CA SER A 452 8.04 13.70 14.18
C SER A 452 7.24 14.94 13.72
N GLY A 453 6.33 14.77 12.77
CA GLY A 453 5.43 15.84 12.33
C GLY A 453 4.53 16.37 13.44
N ILE A 454 3.96 15.48 14.28
CA ILE A 454 3.09 15.87 15.41
C ILE A 454 3.88 16.59 16.50
N ILE A 455 5.11 16.17 16.80
CA ILE A 455 5.97 16.90 17.74
C ILE A 455 6.21 18.33 17.23
N GLY A 456 6.48 18.48 15.93
CA GLY A 456 6.55 19.79 15.28
C GLY A 456 5.30 20.64 15.49
N LEU A 457 4.10 20.05 15.35
CA LEU A 457 2.83 20.74 15.65
C LEU A 457 2.71 21.16 17.11
N ILE A 458 3.11 20.30 18.05
CA ILE A 458 3.08 20.60 19.49
C ILE A 458 3.90 21.86 19.77
N PHE A 459 5.13 21.92 19.26
CA PHE A 459 5.98 23.11 19.40
C PHE A 459 5.37 24.34 18.71
N TYR A 460 4.84 24.19 17.49
CA TYR A 460 4.19 25.29 16.77
C TYR A 460 2.97 25.86 17.51
N SER A 461 2.15 25.01 18.14
CA SER A 461 0.84 25.38 18.69
C SER A 461 0.87 26.52 19.73
N LYS A 462 1.94 26.63 20.53
CA LYS A 462 2.11 27.67 21.57
C LYS A 462 3.33 28.55 21.38
N LEU A 463 4.35 28.07 20.68
CA LEU A 463 5.62 28.79 20.49
C LEU A 463 5.78 29.34 19.06
N GLY A 464 4.76 29.13 18.21
CA GLY A 464 4.71 29.60 16.84
C GLY A 464 5.85 29.06 15.97
N VAL A 465 6.17 29.83 14.94
CA VAL A 465 7.21 29.47 13.95
C VAL A 465 8.59 29.29 14.60
N ALA A 466 8.93 30.11 15.60
CA ALA A 466 10.21 30.02 16.30
C ALA A 466 10.35 28.71 17.09
N GLY A 467 9.30 28.29 17.81
CA GLY A 467 9.33 26.99 18.49
C GLY A 467 9.43 25.81 17.53
N PHE A 468 8.75 25.88 16.39
CA PHE A 468 8.83 24.86 15.36
C PHE A 468 10.25 24.70 14.78
N PHE A 469 10.90 25.80 14.39
CA PHE A 469 12.27 25.73 13.89
C PHE A 469 13.29 25.38 14.97
N SER A 470 13.02 25.74 16.21
CA SER A 470 13.84 25.27 17.33
C SER A 470 13.78 23.74 17.45
N TYR A 471 12.59 23.14 17.34
CA TYR A 471 12.43 21.69 17.29
C TYR A 471 13.16 21.06 16.10
N ILE A 472 13.01 21.60 14.88
CA ILE A 472 13.72 21.06 13.70
C ILE A 472 15.22 21.10 13.90
N SER A 473 15.76 22.21 14.41
CA SER A 473 17.19 22.37 14.67
C SER A 473 17.69 21.35 15.70
N LEU A 474 16.93 21.13 16.78
CA LEU A 474 17.22 20.11 17.78
C LEU A 474 17.11 18.69 17.21
N TYR A 475 16.11 18.42 16.37
CA TYR A 475 15.93 17.13 15.70
C TYR A 475 17.14 16.81 14.84
N ILE A 476 17.59 17.75 14.00
CA ILE A 476 18.77 17.58 13.15
C ILE A 476 20.02 17.35 14.00
N ALA A 477 20.21 18.11 15.08
CA ALA A 477 21.34 17.91 15.98
C ALA A 477 21.36 16.49 16.58
N ILE A 478 20.25 16.04 17.16
CA ILE A 478 20.13 14.73 17.80
C ILE A 478 20.31 13.60 16.78
N PHE A 479 19.60 13.66 15.64
CA PHE A 479 19.67 12.61 14.61
C PHE A 479 21.07 12.47 14.02
N THR A 480 21.79 13.59 13.86
CA THR A 480 23.18 13.59 13.37
C THR A 480 24.12 12.99 14.40
N LYS A 481 24.05 13.43 15.68
CA LYS A 481 24.94 12.95 16.74
C LYS A 481 24.69 11.48 17.11
N ALA A 482 23.44 11.05 17.10
CA ALA A 482 23.04 9.68 17.39
C ALA A 482 23.12 8.73 16.18
N GLY A 483 23.48 9.25 14.99
CA GLY A 483 23.60 8.45 13.76
C GLY A 483 22.28 7.89 13.22
N LEU A 484 21.14 8.42 13.66
CA LEU A 484 19.80 7.94 13.32
C LEU A 484 19.44 8.18 11.84
N TRP A 485 20.12 9.10 11.16
CA TRP A 485 19.99 9.30 9.72
C TRP A 485 20.30 8.04 8.91
N SER A 486 21.22 7.19 9.39
CA SER A 486 21.54 5.92 8.74
C SER A 486 20.34 4.98 8.68
N MET A 487 19.49 4.98 9.71
CA MET A 487 18.26 4.18 9.77
C MET A 487 17.19 4.71 8.81
N MET A 488 17.28 5.99 8.43
CA MET A 488 16.42 6.63 7.44
C MET A 488 17.04 6.64 6.04
N ASN A 489 18.15 5.93 5.82
CA ASN A 489 18.91 5.94 4.56
C ASN A 489 19.33 7.34 4.07
N VAL A 490 19.48 8.30 4.99
CA VAL A 490 19.94 9.66 4.68
C VAL A 490 21.46 9.69 4.76
N ILE A 491 22.12 10.24 3.74
CA ILE A 491 23.57 10.43 3.75
C ILE A 491 23.91 11.48 4.80
N TYR A 492 24.89 11.18 5.65
CA TYR A 492 25.47 12.16 6.56
C TYR A 492 26.95 11.82 6.78
N PRO A 493 27.77 12.76 7.27
CA PRO A 493 29.22 12.62 7.26
C PRO A 493 29.70 11.73 8.42
N LYS A 494 29.42 10.42 8.34
CA LYS A 494 29.64 9.44 9.42
C LYS A 494 31.07 9.44 9.96
N ASP A 495 32.03 9.60 9.06
CA ASP A 495 33.47 9.49 9.37
C ASP A 495 34.09 10.82 9.84
N ASN A 496 33.38 11.95 9.68
CA ASN A 496 33.86 13.27 10.11
C ASN A 496 33.28 13.66 11.47
N ILE A 497 33.89 13.14 12.54
CA ILE A 497 33.48 13.39 13.93
C ILE A 497 33.46 14.88 14.26
N GLY A 498 34.42 15.67 13.74
CA GLY A 498 34.49 17.11 13.94
C GLY A 498 33.26 17.82 13.36
N LEU A 499 32.88 17.50 12.13
CA LEU A 499 31.70 18.05 11.47
C LEU A 499 30.39 17.62 12.16
N ILE A 500 30.28 16.37 12.60
CA ILE A 500 29.14 15.88 13.39
C ILE A 500 28.98 16.71 14.67
N ASN A 501 30.08 16.92 15.41
CA ASN A 501 30.07 17.71 16.63
C ASN A 501 29.70 19.18 16.34
N ASN A 502 30.23 19.77 15.27
CA ASN A 502 29.88 21.13 14.86
C ASN A 502 28.39 21.27 14.52
N ILE A 503 27.82 20.36 13.73
CA ILE A 503 26.38 20.34 13.41
C ILE A 503 25.56 20.21 14.70
N PHE A 504 25.96 19.34 15.62
CA PHE A 504 25.29 19.18 16.91
C PHE A 504 25.32 20.47 17.73
N TYR A 505 26.49 21.07 17.96
CA TYR A 505 26.61 22.28 18.77
C TYR A 505 25.91 23.48 18.14
N ILE A 506 26.04 23.67 16.82
CA ILE A 506 25.35 24.74 16.09
C ILE A 506 23.83 24.53 16.17
N GLY A 507 23.35 23.30 15.93
CA GLY A 507 21.92 23.00 16.00
C GLY A 507 21.34 23.20 17.41
N VAL A 508 22.06 22.79 18.46
CA VAL A 508 21.68 23.03 19.84
C VAL A 508 21.67 24.54 20.15
N LEU A 509 22.69 25.28 19.73
CA LEU A 509 22.77 26.72 19.94
C LEU A 509 21.62 27.46 19.25
N VAL A 510 21.35 27.16 17.97
CA VAL A 510 20.23 27.73 17.21
C VAL A 510 18.89 27.39 17.88
N SER A 511 18.72 26.14 18.32
CA SER A 511 17.54 25.71 19.07
C SER A 511 17.34 26.53 20.35
N ILE A 512 18.40 26.72 21.15
CA ILE A 512 18.36 27.52 22.39
C ILE A 512 17.99 28.97 22.08
N ILE A 513 18.63 29.61 21.10
CA ILE A 513 18.35 31.00 20.72
C ILE A 513 16.88 31.16 20.30
N LEU A 514 16.38 30.27 19.44
CA LEU A 514 14.99 30.30 18.99
C LEU A 514 14.00 30.00 20.12
N PHE A 515 14.34 29.13 21.07
CA PHE A 515 13.53 28.90 22.26
C PHE A 515 13.50 30.11 23.17
N LEU A 516 14.65 30.77 23.43
CA LEU A 516 14.70 32.00 24.21
C LEU A 516 13.86 33.10 23.57
N TYR A 517 13.94 33.26 22.25
CA TYR A 517 13.07 34.17 21.50
C TYR A 517 11.59 33.81 21.64
N ALA A 518 11.24 32.52 21.51
CA ALA A 518 9.87 32.06 21.64
C ALA A 518 9.32 32.25 23.08
N VAL A 519 10.13 31.98 24.11
CA VAL A 519 9.80 32.21 25.51
C VAL A 519 9.60 33.69 25.80
N ASN A 520 10.46 34.56 25.25
CA ASN A 520 10.30 36.01 25.37
C ASN A 520 8.99 36.48 24.71
N LYS A 521 8.69 35.98 23.51
CA LYS A 521 7.49 36.36 22.74
C LYS A 521 6.17 35.82 23.31
N TYR A 522 6.16 34.58 23.81
CA TYR A 522 4.94 33.85 24.18
C TYR A 522 4.84 33.49 25.67
N THR A 523 5.78 33.93 26.49
CA THR A 523 5.93 33.68 27.94
C THR A 523 6.45 32.28 28.32
N LEU A 524 7.13 32.21 29.47
CA LEU A 524 7.59 30.95 30.08
C LEU A 524 6.44 29.98 30.38
N LYS A 525 5.23 30.49 30.66
CA LYS A 525 4.03 29.68 30.90
C LYS A 525 3.64 28.86 29.66
N ALA A 526 3.70 29.47 28.47
CA ALA A 526 3.42 28.77 27.22
C ALA A 526 4.45 27.66 26.95
N PHE A 527 5.73 27.92 27.22
CA PHE A 527 6.78 26.92 27.08
C PHE A 527 6.58 25.71 28.00
N LYS A 528 6.32 25.93 29.29
CA LYS A 528 6.03 24.84 30.26
C LYS A 528 4.86 23.98 29.80
N LYS A 529 3.79 24.61 29.29
CA LYS A 529 2.63 23.92 28.74
C LYS A 529 2.98 23.04 27.53
N THR A 530 3.79 23.55 26.59
CA THR A 530 4.28 22.78 25.45
C THR A 530 5.03 21.52 25.90
N ILE A 531 5.91 21.64 26.89
CA ILE A 531 6.66 20.49 27.43
C ILE A 531 5.75 19.47 28.11
N ILE A 532 4.71 19.90 28.84
CA ILE A 532 3.73 18.98 29.44
C ILE A 532 2.94 18.24 28.36
N ILE A 533 2.47 18.95 27.32
CA ILE A 533 1.77 18.32 26.17
C ILE A 533 2.68 17.30 25.49
N LEU A 534 3.95 17.65 25.25
CA LEU A 534 4.94 16.74 24.68
C LEU A 534 5.14 15.50 25.55
N GLY A 535 5.32 15.69 26.86
CA GLY A 535 5.49 14.58 27.81
C GLY A 535 4.31 13.62 27.82
N LEU A 536 3.07 14.12 27.82
CA LEU A 536 1.86 13.29 27.76
C LEU A 536 1.75 12.52 26.44
N PHE A 537 2.06 13.17 25.32
CA PHE A 537 2.06 12.53 24.00
C PHE A 537 3.10 11.41 23.93
N LEU A 538 4.34 11.67 24.37
CA LEU A 538 5.42 10.67 24.40
C LEU A 538 5.10 9.51 25.36
N PHE A 539 4.53 9.80 26.52
CA PHE A 539 4.09 8.77 27.45
C PHE A 539 2.99 7.88 26.85
N GLY A 540 2.05 8.48 26.10
CA GLY A 540 1.07 7.74 25.32
C GLY A 540 1.71 6.81 24.28
N ILE A 541 2.71 7.30 23.54
CA ILE A 541 3.45 6.47 22.56
C ILE A 541 4.07 5.25 23.25
N LEU A 542 4.76 5.46 24.38
CA LEU A 542 5.37 4.38 25.15
C LEU A 542 4.34 3.34 25.60
N ALA A 543 3.15 3.78 26.04
CA ALA A 543 2.05 2.89 26.37
C ALA A 543 1.54 2.11 25.15
N GLY A 544 1.40 2.77 23.99
CA GLY A 544 0.97 2.16 22.74
C GLY A 544 1.93 1.09 22.20
N ILE A 545 3.25 1.32 22.28
CA ILE A 545 4.26 0.36 21.82
C ILE A 545 4.59 -0.72 22.85
N SER A 546 4.08 -0.60 24.08
CA SER A 546 4.49 -1.45 25.21
C SER A 546 4.40 -2.96 24.95
N PRO A 547 3.37 -3.52 24.26
CA PRO A 547 3.33 -4.97 24.02
C PRO A 547 4.52 -5.45 23.18
N TRP A 548 4.83 -4.71 22.10
CA TRP A 548 5.96 -5.00 21.23
C TRP A 548 7.30 -4.78 21.97
N PHE A 549 7.43 -3.68 22.70
CA PHE A 549 8.63 -3.31 23.43
C PHE A 549 8.99 -4.33 24.53
N VAL A 550 8.01 -4.75 25.33
CA VAL A 550 8.19 -5.73 26.42
C VAL A 550 8.64 -7.08 25.86
N LYS A 551 8.02 -7.54 24.75
CA LYS A 551 8.40 -8.80 24.11
C LYS A 551 9.85 -8.75 23.60
N ASN A 552 10.25 -7.68 22.92
CA ASN A 552 11.62 -7.58 22.40
C ASN A 552 12.67 -7.55 23.51
N ILE A 553 12.41 -6.87 24.63
CA ILE A 553 13.33 -6.91 25.79
C ILE A 553 13.45 -8.33 26.34
N TYR A 554 12.32 -9.03 26.47
CA TYR A 554 12.30 -10.41 26.95
C TYR A 554 13.07 -11.37 26.02
N GLU A 555 12.95 -11.20 24.71
CA GLU A 555 13.59 -12.05 23.70
C GLU A 555 15.06 -11.73 23.46
N ALA A 556 15.45 -10.46 23.47
CA ALA A 556 16.79 -10.01 23.12
C ALA A 556 17.86 -10.34 24.17
N LYS A 557 17.48 -10.51 25.44
CA LYS A 557 18.38 -10.72 26.60
C LYS A 557 19.47 -9.65 26.82
N ASN A 558 19.59 -8.66 25.93
CA ASN A 558 20.51 -7.52 25.96
C ASN A 558 19.74 -6.22 25.65
N VAL A 559 20.04 -5.17 26.41
CA VAL A 559 19.35 -3.86 26.34
C VAL A 559 20.19 -2.89 25.50
N SER A 560 19.90 -2.79 24.20
CA SER A 560 20.45 -1.75 23.31
C SER A 560 19.37 -1.27 22.35
N ILE A 561 19.46 -0.04 21.82
CA ILE A 561 18.48 0.50 20.86
C ILE A 561 18.38 -0.41 19.64
N ASN A 562 19.53 -0.89 19.14
CA ASN A 562 19.55 -1.78 17.98
C ASN A 562 18.91 -3.13 18.31
N SER A 563 19.28 -3.78 19.43
CA SER A 563 18.69 -5.05 19.84
C SER A 563 17.20 -4.96 20.16
N MET A 564 16.69 -3.79 20.59
CA MET A 564 15.26 -3.54 20.80
C MET A 564 14.50 -3.38 19.49
N LEU A 565 15.09 -2.71 18.49
CA LEU A 565 14.46 -2.46 17.20
C LEU A 565 14.53 -3.68 16.27
N SER A 566 15.66 -4.41 16.27
CA SER A 566 15.85 -5.57 15.40
C SER A 566 15.41 -6.88 16.05
N GLY A 567 15.29 -6.91 17.38
CA GLY A 567 14.92 -8.08 18.19
C GLY A 567 15.69 -9.35 17.82
N LYS A 568 15.08 -10.51 18.12
CA LYS A 568 15.49 -11.80 17.56
C LYS A 568 14.58 -12.10 16.37
N SER A 569 15.11 -12.65 15.29
CA SER A 569 14.32 -13.10 14.14
C SER A 569 14.18 -14.63 14.13
N ASP A 570 13.04 -15.12 13.64
CA ASP A 570 12.83 -16.53 13.25
C ASP A 570 13.51 -16.86 11.90
N SER A 571 14.42 -16.00 11.42
CA SER A 571 15.04 -16.12 10.08
C SER A 571 16.07 -17.26 10.03
N PHE A 572 16.31 -17.81 8.84
CA PHE A 572 17.45 -18.70 8.58
C PHE A 572 18.77 -17.95 8.88
N LEU A 573 19.41 -18.27 10.00
CA LEU A 573 20.64 -17.63 10.44
C LEU A 573 21.85 -18.36 9.88
N ILE A 574 22.77 -17.60 9.27
CA ILE A 574 24.00 -18.12 8.69
C ILE A 574 25.19 -17.68 9.51
N ASP A 575 26.02 -18.63 9.87
CA ASP A 575 27.31 -18.38 10.51
C ASP A 575 28.43 -18.53 9.49
N TYR A 576 28.79 -17.41 8.85
CA TYR A 576 29.85 -17.38 7.85
C TYR A 576 31.24 -17.74 8.40
N ASN A 577 31.43 -17.79 9.73
CA ASN A 577 32.70 -18.26 10.32
C ASN A 577 32.98 -19.74 10.03
N LYS A 578 31.95 -20.50 9.60
CA LYS A 578 32.10 -21.89 9.16
C LYS A 578 32.83 -22.02 7.82
N ILE A 579 32.85 -20.98 6.99
CA ILE A 579 33.48 -20.98 5.65
C ILE A 579 34.66 -20.01 5.52
N TYR A 580 34.76 -19.01 6.39
CA TYR A 580 35.81 -17.99 6.36
C TYR A 580 36.33 -17.70 7.77
N SER A 581 37.62 -17.38 7.89
CA SER A 581 38.17 -16.81 9.12
C SER A 581 37.65 -15.37 9.34
N LYS A 582 37.71 -14.88 10.58
CA LYS A 582 37.28 -13.51 10.92
C LYS A 582 37.99 -12.44 10.08
N ASN A 583 39.29 -12.59 9.85
CA ASN A 583 40.08 -11.64 9.05
C ASN A 583 39.67 -11.67 7.57
N GLU A 584 39.40 -12.84 7.01
CA GLU A 584 38.88 -12.97 5.64
C GLU A 584 37.50 -12.34 5.51
N LEU A 585 36.61 -12.55 6.49
CA LEU A 585 35.29 -11.91 6.52
C LEU A 585 35.40 -10.39 6.59
N GLU A 586 36.29 -9.85 7.41
CA GLU A 586 36.52 -8.41 7.46
C GLU A 586 37.02 -7.87 6.11
N ASN A 587 37.92 -8.57 5.43
CA ASN A 587 38.41 -8.19 4.11
C ASN A 587 37.30 -8.28 3.04
N ILE A 588 36.51 -9.36 3.03
CA ILE A 588 35.35 -9.50 2.13
C ILE A 588 34.36 -8.35 2.37
N ASN A 589 34.04 -8.06 3.63
CA ASN A 589 33.11 -6.98 3.99
C ASN A 589 33.63 -5.59 3.62
N LYS A 590 34.95 -5.34 3.71
CA LYS A 590 35.57 -4.08 3.25
C LYS A 590 35.52 -3.94 1.74
N ASN A 591 35.82 -5.02 1.00
CA ASN A 591 35.80 -5.00 -0.47
C ASN A 591 34.39 -4.89 -1.05
N PHE A 592 33.37 -5.36 -0.32
CA PHE A 592 31.96 -5.28 -0.69
C PHE A 592 31.20 -4.12 -0.01
N GLN A 593 31.87 -3.04 0.43
CA GLN A 593 31.17 -1.91 1.07
C GLN A 593 30.01 -1.40 0.19
N ASN A 594 28.80 -1.59 0.72
CA ASN A 594 27.51 -1.53 0.04
C ASN A 594 27.23 -0.20 -0.67
N THR A 595 26.85 -0.28 -1.96
CA THR A 595 25.58 0.11 -2.62
C THR A 595 24.68 1.23 -2.04
N GLY A 596 25.16 2.09 -1.13
CA GLY A 596 24.39 3.22 -0.62
C GLY A 596 24.19 4.34 -1.64
N LEU A 597 23.40 5.34 -1.26
CA LEU A 597 23.39 6.62 -1.97
C LEU A 597 24.80 7.25 -1.86
N SER A 598 25.38 7.68 -2.98
CA SER A 598 26.68 8.34 -3.05
C SER A 598 26.57 9.83 -2.73
N THR A 599 27.69 10.48 -2.39
CA THR A 599 27.74 11.94 -2.18
C THR A 599 27.28 12.71 -3.41
N SER A 600 27.49 12.15 -4.62
CA SER A 600 27.00 12.72 -5.87
C SER A 600 25.48 12.63 -6.06
N GLY A 601 24.74 12.03 -5.12
CA GLY A 601 23.27 11.89 -5.19
C GLY A 601 22.79 10.72 -6.04
N THR A 602 23.71 9.95 -6.64
CA THR A 602 23.40 8.71 -7.38
C THR A 602 23.44 7.51 -6.46
N ILE A 603 22.77 6.43 -6.86
CA ILE A 603 22.71 5.22 -6.05
C ILE A 603 23.30 4.02 -6.77
N ALA A 604 24.12 3.26 -6.06
CA ALA A 604 24.67 2.00 -6.53
C ALA A 604 23.78 0.80 -6.16
N ASN A 605 22.78 0.97 -5.29
CA ASN A 605 21.70 0.00 -5.10
C ASN A 605 20.66 0.16 -6.21
N GLU A 606 20.62 -0.82 -7.08
CA GLU A 606 19.78 -0.87 -8.26
C GLU A 606 18.28 -0.84 -7.92
N ASP A 607 17.86 -1.47 -6.82
CA ASP A 607 16.45 -1.52 -6.42
C ASP A 607 15.97 -0.14 -5.97
N TRP A 608 16.75 0.57 -5.16
CA TRP A 608 16.42 1.94 -4.75
C TRP A 608 16.55 2.91 -5.94
N GLY A 609 17.52 2.70 -6.83
CA GLY A 609 17.71 3.51 -8.06
C GLY A 609 16.53 3.46 -9.01
N ARG A 610 15.86 2.31 -9.12
CA ARG A 610 14.64 2.19 -9.91
C ARG A 610 13.52 3.13 -9.47
N TYR A 611 13.33 3.36 -8.18
CA TYR A 611 12.30 4.27 -7.67
C TYR A 611 12.78 5.73 -7.67
N PHE A 612 14.00 5.95 -7.17
CA PHE A 612 14.53 7.28 -6.92
C PHE A 612 15.01 7.99 -8.19
N GLY A 613 15.52 7.23 -9.16
CA GLY A 613 16.20 7.74 -10.35
C GLY A 613 17.72 7.77 -10.18
N TYR A 614 18.40 8.04 -11.29
CA TYR A 614 19.87 8.07 -11.38
C TYR A 614 20.42 9.48 -11.68
N GLU A 615 19.60 10.54 -11.55
CA GLU A 615 20.08 11.91 -11.72
C GLU A 615 21.02 12.30 -10.57
N LYS A 616 22.01 13.16 -10.86
CA LYS A 616 23.00 13.62 -9.89
C LYS A 616 22.52 14.81 -9.06
N GLY A 617 23.22 15.05 -7.96
CA GLY A 617 23.01 16.16 -7.03
C GLY A 617 21.66 16.05 -6.32
N VAL A 618 20.92 17.16 -6.28
CA VAL A 618 19.61 17.22 -5.59
C VAL A 618 18.42 16.96 -6.51
N ASN A 619 18.66 16.68 -7.80
CA ASN A 619 17.61 16.64 -8.82
C ASN A 619 16.51 15.62 -8.54
N ASN A 620 16.87 14.39 -8.15
CA ASN A 620 15.90 13.34 -7.83
C ASN A 620 14.94 13.74 -6.70
N TYR A 621 15.37 14.60 -5.76
CA TYR A 621 14.52 15.12 -4.69
C TYR A 621 13.57 16.23 -5.17
N LEU A 622 14.08 17.19 -5.95
CA LEU A 622 13.31 18.37 -6.38
C LEU A 622 12.29 18.05 -7.48
N LYS A 623 12.59 17.06 -8.33
CA LYS A 623 11.69 16.56 -9.38
C LYS A 623 10.78 15.43 -8.90
N LEU A 624 10.89 14.98 -7.65
CA LEU A 624 10.14 13.83 -7.16
C LEU A 624 8.62 13.94 -7.39
N PRO A 625 7.94 15.08 -7.13
CA PRO A 625 6.52 15.21 -7.44
C PRO A 625 6.18 14.96 -8.92
N TYR A 626 7.02 15.46 -9.82
CA TYR A 626 6.87 15.24 -11.27
C TYR A 626 7.16 13.80 -11.65
N ASN A 627 8.28 13.23 -11.17
CA ASN A 627 8.71 11.88 -11.52
C ASN A 627 7.70 10.81 -11.05
N LEU A 628 7.05 11.02 -9.90
CA LEU A 628 6.00 10.13 -9.41
C LEU A 628 4.70 10.27 -10.20
N THR A 629 4.25 11.49 -10.47
CA THR A 629 3.03 11.71 -11.26
C THR A 629 3.18 11.21 -12.69
N MET A 630 4.33 11.40 -13.33
CA MET A 630 4.56 10.98 -14.73
C MET A 630 5.22 9.60 -14.85
N GLN A 631 5.47 8.93 -13.73
CA GLN A 631 6.15 7.62 -13.65
C GLN A 631 7.45 7.54 -14.47
N VAL A 632 8.28 8.58 -14.38
CA VAL A 632 9.52 8.71 -15.17
C VAL A 632 10.51 7.60 -14.84
N ASN A 633 10.67 7.27 -13.55
CA ASN A 633 11.64 6.29 -13.07
C ASN A 633 11.07 4.86 -13.06
N GLN A 634 9.96 4.64 -12.33
CA GLN A 634 9.32 3.35 -12.17
C GLN A 634 7.85 3.42 -12.59
N ARG A 635 7.52 2.69 -13.66
CA ARG A 635 6.17 2.50 -14.17
C ARG A 635 5.45 1.37 -13.43
N GLY A 636 4.13 1.50 -13.30
CA GLY A 636 3.25 0.47 -12.78
C GLY A 636 2.27 1.00 -11.74
N GLU A 637 1.17 0.28 -11.53
CA GLU A 637 0.08 0.71 -10.65
C GLU A 637 0.56 0.99 -9.22
N PHE A 638 1.55 0.24 -8.73
CA PHE A 638 2.06 0.34 -7.37
C PHE A 638 2.77 1.67 -7.05
N THR A 639 3.29 2.39 -8.05
CA THR A 639 3.93 3.72 -7.88
C THR A 639 3.07 4.88 -8.38
N ASP A 640 1.94 4.60 -9.03
CA ASP A 640 1.13 5.63 -9.67
C ASP A 640 0.28 6.39 -8.64
N ILE A 641 0.58 7.69 -8.48
CA ILE A 641 -0.18 8.62 -7.66
C ILE A 641 -1.16 9.46 -8.49
N THR A 642 -1.20 9.30 -9.81
CA THR A 642 -2.03 10.03 -10.78
C THR A 642 -1.64 11.50 -10.96
N TYR A 643 -2.22 12.13 -12.00
CA TYR A 643 -2.08 13.56 -12.25
C TYR A 643 -2.74 14.46 -11.20
N ILE A 644 -3.66 13.95 -10.38
CA ILE A 644 -4.50 14.77 -9.49
C ILE A 644 -3.64 15.61 -8.54
N PHE A 645 -2.55 15.05 -8.00
CA PHE A 645 -1.71 15.76 -7.03
C PHE A 645 -0.96 16.94 -7.62
N LEU A 646 -0.61 16.90 -8.91
CA LEU A 646 -0.06 18.08 -9.59
C LEU A 646 -1.20 18.99 -10.06
N ALA A 647 -2.19 18.45 -10.78
CA ALA A 647 -3.25 19.23 -11.42
C ALA A 647 -4.05 20.10 -10.43
N LEU A 648 -4.20 19.68 -9.17
CA LEU A 648 -4.99 20.41 -8.16
C LEU A 648 -4.18 21.38 -7.29
N ILE A 649 -2.85 21.47 -7.45
CA ILE A 649 -2.00 22.42 -6.70
C ILE A 649 -2.53 23.88 -6.75
N PRO A 650 -3.06 24.40 -7.89
CA PRO A 650 -3.58 25.76 -7.94
C PRO A 650 -4.75 26.06 -6.99
N LEU A 651 -5.41 25.05 -6.39
CA LEU A 651 -6.44 25.25 -5.37
C LEU A 651 -5.92 26.06 -4.15
N VAL A 652 -4.62 26.03 -3.87
CA VAL A 652 -3.99 26.83 -2.81
C VAL A 652 -4.17 28.35 -3.03
N LEU A 653 -4.41 28.80 -4.26
CA LEU A 653 -4.70 30.21 -4.58
C LEU A 653 -6.07 30.67 -4.05
N PHE A 654 -6.99 29.75 -3.77
CA PHE A 654 -8.34 30.07 -3.28
C PHE A 654 -8.39 30.32 -1.77
N ILE A 655 -7.35 29.93 -1.03
CA ILE A 655 -7.26 30.15 0.43
C ILE A 655 -7.27 31.66 0.74
N SER A 656 -7.68 32.01 1.95
CA SER A 656 -7.81 33.38 2.42
C SER A 656 -6.44 34.03 2.75
N TYR A 657 -5.99 34.97 1.91
CA TYR A 657 -4.77 35.76 2.10
C TYR A 657 -5.05 37.12 2.75
N LYS A 658 -4.12 37.61 3.58
CA LYS A 658 -4.16 38.94 4.23
C LYS A 658 -4.23 40.09 3.24
N GLY A 659 -3.57 39.95 2.08
CA GLY A 659 -3.52 40.97 1.05
C GLY A 659 -3.18 40.40 -0.33
N PHE A 660 -3.28 41.26 -1.35
CA PHE A 660 -3.06 40.90 -2.76
C PHE A 660 -1.64 40.39 -3.04
N PHE A 661 -0.62 40.98 -2.40
CA PHE A 661 0.77 40.54 -2.56
C PHE A 661 0.99 39.09 -2.14
N GLY A 662 0.37 38.66 -1.03
CA GLY A 662 0.44 37.27 -0.54
C GLY A 662 -0.06 36.25 -1.58
N LEU A 663 -1.09 36.62 -2.34
CA LEU A 663 -1.59 35.83 -3.46
C LEU A 663 -0.59 35.79 -4.61
N ILE A 664 -0.04 36.94 -5.02
CA ILE A 664 0.91 37.04 -6.13
C ILE A 664 2.14 36.17 -5.89
N GLY A 665 2.75 36.21 -4.70
CA GLY A 665 3.93 35.38 -4.44
C GLY A 665 3.64 33.87 -4.53
N THR A 666 2.44 33.44 -4.14
CA THR A 666 2.01 32.06 -4.34
C THR A 666 1.86 31.74 -5.82
N PHE A 667 1.25 32.64 -6.60
CA PHE A 667 1.13 32.48 -8.05
C PHE A 667 2.49 32.42 -8.76
N ILE A 668 3.45 33.26 -8.36
CA ILE A 668 4.82 33.26 -8.90
C ILE A 668 5.51 31.93 -8.59
N TYR A 669 5.42 31.44 -7.35
CA TYR A 669 6.00 30.15 -6.99
C TYR A 669 5.41 29.01 -7.82
N LEU A 670 4.08 28.95 -7.97
CA LEU A 670 3.43 27.93 -8.78
C LEU A 670 3.83 28.02 -10.26
N SER A 671 3.96 29.23 -10.80
CA SER A 671 4.43 29.44 -12.16
C SER A 671 5.88 28.99 -12.34
N PHE A 672 6.75 29.25 -11.36
CA PHE A 672 8.13 28.76 -11.35
C PHE A 672 8.18 27.23 -11.35
N VAL A 673 7.43 26.57 -10.46
CA VAL A 673 7.37 25.09 -10.40
C VAL A 673 6.83 24.53 -11.73
N SER A 674 5.80 25.16 -12.31
CA SER A 674 5.27 24.79 -13.63
C SER A 674 6.34 24.86 -14.71
N LEU A 675 7.10 25.95 -14.77
CA LEU A 675 8.17 26.13 -15.75
C LEU A 675 9.29 25.10 -15.52
N PHE A 676 9.66 24.86 -14.26
CA PHE A 676 10.70 23.87 -13.94
C PHE A 676 10.33 22.46 -14.41
N TYR A 677 9.09 22.03 -14.23
CA TYR A 677 8.68 20.67 -14.59
C TYR A 677 8.37 20.49 -16.07
N PHE A 678 7.76 21.48 -16.72
CA PHE A 678 7.18 21.27 -18.04
C PHE A 678 7.88 22.03 -19.18
N ASN A 679 8.69 23.05 -18.89
CA ASN A 679 9.47 23.73 -19.93
C ASN A 679 10.85 23.05 -20.06
N SER A 680 11.12 22.44 -21.21
CA SER A 680 12.37 21.68 -21.45
C SER A 680 13.64 22.53 -21.30
N GLY A 681 13.62 23.80 -21.74
CA GLY A 681 14.76 24.71 -21.61
C GLY A 681 15.08 25.06 -20.16
N VAL A 682 14.05 25.45 -19.38
CA VAL A 682 14.18 25.74 -17.95
C VAL A 682 14.56 24.48 -17.17
N ASN A 683 13.93 23.34 -17.47
CA ASN A 683 14.23 22.06 -16.83
C ASN A 683 15.70 21.67 -17.04
N SER A 684 16.21 21.73 -18.27
CA SER A 684 17.61 21.39 -18.59
C SER A 684 18.60 22.31 -17.87
N TYR A 685 18.34 23.62 -17.86
CA TYR A 685 19.18 24.60 -17.16
C TYR A 685 19.21 24.35 -15.64
N LEU A 686 18.05 24.22 -15.01
CA LEU A 686 17.94 23.97 -13.58
C LEU A 686 18.50 22.60 -13.19
N THR A 687 18.36 21.58 -14.04
CA THR A 687 18.94 20.26 -13.79
C THR A 687 20.47 20.32 -13.69
N LYS A 688 21.11 21.03 -14.63
CA LYS A 688 22.56 21.27 -14.60
C LYS A 688 23.00 22.09 -13.39
N LEU A 689 22.22 23.10 -13.02
CA LEU A 689 22.49 23.89 -11.81
C LEU A 689 22.43 23.00 -10.55
N PHE A 690 21.41 22.15 -10.45
CA PHE A 690 21.17 21.32 -9.29
C PHE A 690 22.06 20.06 -9.21
N GLU A 691 22.68 19.65 -10.32
CA GLU A 691 23.72 18.61 -10.36
C GLU A 691 24.93 18.99 -9.49
N GLY A 692 25.28 20.28 -9.42
CA GLY A 692 26.44 20.77 -8.67
C GLY A 692 26.29 20.75 -7.14
N PHE A 693 25.12 20.41 -6.59
CA PHE A 693 24.91 20.35 -5.14
C PHE A 693 24.98 18.92 -4.62
N GLU A 694 26.16 18.52 -4.17
CA GLU A 694 26.41 17.19 -3.58
C GLU A 694 25.85 17.05 -2.15
N LEU A 695 25.54 15.81 -1.78
CA LEU A 695 25.07 15.43 -0.44
C LEU A 695 26.26 15.27 0.52
N PRO A 696 26.10 15.63 1.81
CA PRO A 696 24.86 16.02 2.48
C PRO A 696 24.48 17.51 2.37
N VAL A 697 25.35 18.37 1.83
CA VAL A 697 25.10 19.83 1.75
C VAL A 697 23.88 20.14 0.89
N GLY A 698 23.64 19.38 -0.17
CA GLY A 698 22.47 19.49 -1.04
C GLY A 698 21.13 19.37 -0.31
N TYR A 699 21.06 18.67 0.84
CA TYR A 699 19.84 18.63 1.66
C TYR A 699 19.42 20.02 2.16
N ILE A 700 20.34 20.99 2.27
CA ILE A 700 20.02 22.39 2.59
C ILE A 700 19.24 23.03 1.43
N ILE A 701 19.62 22.75 0.18
CA ILE A 701 18.90 23.25 -1.00
C ILE A 701 17.48 22.66 -1.06
N VAL A 702 17.36 21.35 -0.81
CA VAL A 702 16.05 20.68 -0.70
C VAL A 702 15.23 21.34 0.42
N PHE A 703 15.80 21.56 1.60
CA PHE A 703 15.11 22.22 2.70
C PHE A 703 14.65 23.64 2.34
N ILE A 704 15.51 24.45 1.70
CA ILE A 704 15.18 25.81 1.24
C ILE A 704 14.02 25.80 0.25
N PHE A 705 14.00 24.84 -0.68
CA PHE A 705 12.93 24.70 -1.67
C PHE A 705 11.55 24.51 -1.01
N PHE A 706 11.48 23.80 0.11
CA PHE A 706 10.28 23.64 0.93
C PHE A 706 10.03 24.85 1.85
N LEU A 707 11.11 25.47 2.36
CA LEU A 707 11.05 26.53 3.37
C LEU A 707 10.42 27.81 2.82
N ILE A 708 10.76 28.18 1.58
CA ILE A 708 10.26 29.40 0.92
C ILE A 708 8.72 29.43 0.87
N PRO A 709 8.02 28.45 0.24
CA PRO A 709 6.57 28.46 0.20
C PRO A 709 5.95 28.28 1.60
N PHE A 710 6.59 27.54 2.50
CA PHE A 710 6.14 27.38 3.89
C PHE A 710 6.07 28.73 4.62
N LEU A 711 7.18 29.46 4.69
CA LEU A 711 7.24 30.76 5.37
C LEU A 711 6.30 31.77 4.73
N TRP A 712 6.25 31.77 3.39
CA TRP A 712 5.36 32.64 2.62
C TRP A 712 3.89 32.44 2.99
N LEU A 713 3.41 31.19 2.99
CA LEU A 713 2.02 30.87 3.31
C LEU A 713 1.70 31.11 4.80
N ILE A 714 2.56 30.68 5.73
CA ILE A 714 2.36 30.90 7.16
C ILE A 714 2.17 32.39 7.48
N TYR A 715 2.98 33.26 6.85
CA TYR A 715 2.93 34.69 7.06
C TYR A 715 1.70 35.35 6.42
N ASN A 716 1.38 35.00 5.18
CA ASN A 716 0.40 35.73 4.37
C ASN A 716 -1.05 35.25 4.54
N LEU A 717 -1.30 34.09 5.12
CA LEU A 717 -2.67 33.59 5.33
C LEU A 717 -3.37 34.28 6.51
N LYS A 718 -4.70 34.51 6.37
CA LYS A 718 -5.54 35.11 7.40
C LYS A 718 -5.66 34.22 8.66
N LYS A 719 -6.34 34.72 9.70
CA LYS A 719 -6.55 34.02 10.97
C LYS A 719 -7.96 33.44 11.12
N ASP A 720 -8.69 33.23 10.03
CA ASP A 720 -9.97 32.52 10.06
C ASP A 720 -9.77 31.01 10.33
N LYS A 721 -10.85 30.32 10.71
CA LYS A 721 -10.86 28.88 11.05
C LYS A 721 -10.12 28.01 10.03
N PHE A 722 -10.46 28.15 8.74
CA PHE A 722 -9.92 27.27 7.69
C PHE A 722 -8.47 27.61 7.36
N SER A 723 -8.08 28.89 7.42
CA SER A 723 -6.68 29.28 7.28
C SER A 723 -5.82 28.79 8.45
N GLN A 724 -6.35 28.75 9.68
CA GLN A 724 -5.64 28.17 10.83
C GLN A 724 -5.49 26.65 10.70
N LEU A 725 -6.55 25.95 10.29
CA LEU A 725 -6.49 24.52 9.97
C LEU A 725 -5.47 24.23 8.85
N PHE A 726 -5.42 25.09 7.82
CA PHE A 726 -4.42 24.99 6.77
C PHE A 726 -3.00 25.20 7.31
N LYS A 727 -2.78 26.16 8.21
CA LYS A 727 -1.47 26.39 8.84
C LYS A 727 -1.02 25.19 9.68
N LEU A 728 -1.92 24.58 10.46
CA LEU A 728 -1.64 23.33 11.17
C LEU A 728 -1.21 22.24 10.18
N ASN A 729 -2.01 22.01 9.13
CA ASN A 729 -1.68 21.01 8.13
C ASN A 729 -0.38 21.30 7.37
N LEU A 730 -0.08 22.58 7.12
CA LEU A 730 1.14 23.02 6.47
C LEU A 730 2.38 22.79 7.34
N VAL A 731 2.30 23.02 8.66
CA VAL A 731 3.40 22.73 9.61
C VAL A 731 3.68 21.23 9.69
N PHE A 732 2.62 20.42 9.81
CA PHE A 732 2.75 18.97 9.79
C PHE A 732 3.34 18.49 8.46
N GLY A 733 2.70 18.87 7.36
CA GLY A 733 3.07 18.46 6.00
C GLY A 733 4.48 18.88 5.63
N PHE A 734 4.92 20.09 6.00
CA PHE A 734 6.28 20.56 5.73
C PHE A 734 7.32 19.59 6.27
N PHE A 735 7.24 19.24 7.56
CA PHE A 735 8.27 18.39 8.16
C PHE A 735 8.11 16.92 7.76
N TYR A 736 6.86 16.41 7.74
CA TYR A 736 6.58 15.05 7.31
C TYR A 736 7.06 14.77 5.89
N VAL A 737 6.68 15.63 4.93
CA VAL A 737 7.03 15.46 3.52
C VAL A 737 8.52 15.69 3.31
N PHE A 738 9.13 16.68 3.97
CA PHE A 738 10.58 16.87 3.90
C PHE A 738 11.35 15.62 4.33
N LEU A 739 11.00 15.04 5.47
CA LEU A 739 11.64 13.81 5.95
C LEU A 739 11.40 12.65 4.98
N TRP A 740 10.18 12.48 4.45
CA TRP A 740 9.90 11.46 3.44
C TRP A 740 10.75 11.65 2.17
N VAL A 741 10.82 12.88 1.63
CA VAL A 741 11.61 13.20 0.42
C VAL A 741 13.06 12.76 0.58
N ILE A 742 13.69 13.06 1.71
CA ILE A 742 15.12 12.77 1.91
C ILE A 742 15.42 11.29 2.28
N SER A 743 14.41 10.53 2.73
CA SER A 743 14.63 9.19 3.31
C SER A 743 13.98 8.02 2.56
N ALA A 744 12.97 8.28 1.72
CA ALA A 744 12.11 7.23 1.18
C ALA A 744 12.44 6.79 -0.25
N PHE A 745 13.43 7.39 -0.92
CA PHE A 745 13.82 7.06 -2.30
C PHE A 745 12.66 7.05 -3.31
N GLY A 746 11.65 7.90 -3.10
CA GLY A 746 10.45 7.95 -3.94
C GLY A 746 9.47 6.78 -3.75
N VAL A 747 9.69 5.90 -2.78
CA VAL A 747 8.73 4.86 -2.42
C VAL A 747 7.48 5.50 -1.80
N VAL A 748 6.40 5.50 -2.58
CA VAL A 748 5.16 6.26 -2.33
C VAL A 748 4.46 5.89 -1.02
N TRP A 749 4.42 4.60 -0.68
CA TRP A 749 3.72 4.10 0.50
C TRP A 749 4.48 4.33 1.82
N TYR A 750 5.77 4.67 1.80
CA TYR A 750 6.48 5.08 3.03
C TYR A 750 5.97 6.41 3.59
N GLY A 751 5.35 7.24 2.73
CA GLY A 751 4.77 8.54 3.07
C GLY A 751 3.25 8.55 3.07
N ILE A 752 2.56 7.43 3.31
CA ILE A 752 1.10 7.28 3.07
C ILE A 752 0.23 8.41 3.70
N VAL A 753 0.65 9.00 4.81
CA VAL A 753 -0.10 10.09 5.47
C VAL A 753 -0.02 11.42 4.72
N MET A 754 0.99 11.61 3.87
CA MET A 754 1.13 12.76 2.98
C MET A 754 -0.12 12.93 2.11
N TYR A 755 -0.72 11.84 1.62
CA TYR A 755 -1.91 11.92 0.77
C TYR A 755 -3.08 12.56 1.51
N TYR A 756 -3.33 12.17 2.76
CA TYR A 756 -4.34 12.84 3.58
C TYR A 756 -4.00 14.32 3.78
N SER A 757 -2.74 14.66 4.09
CA SER A 757 -2.30 16.05 4.25
C SER A 757 -2.52 16.89 2.99
N ILE A 758 -2.21 16.36 1.80
CA ILE A 758 -2.40 17.08 0.53
C ILE A 758 -3.89 17.18 0.18
N LEU A 759 -4.65 16.09 0.30
CA LEU A 759 -6.09 16.08 0.04
C LEU A 759 -6.83 17.04 0.99
N TYR A 760 -6.41 17.13 2.25
CA TYR A 760 -6.95 18.09 3.22
C TYR A 760 -6.67 19.54 2.80
N ALA A 761 -5.44 19.83 2.34
CA ALA A 761 -5.08 21.14 1.80
C ALA A 761 -5.94 21.52 0.56
N PHE A 762 -6.12 20.58 -0.37
CA PHE A 762 -7.02 20.76 -1.52
C PHE A 762 -8.47 20.93 -1.10
N GLY A 763 -8.92 20.20 -0.08
CA GLY A 763 -10.24 20.36 0.53
C GLY A 763 -10.49 21.79 0.99
N ILE A 764 -9.52 22.41 1.68
CA ILE A 764 -9.66 23.79 2.14
C ILE A 764 -9.75 24.77 0.95
N GLY A 765 -8.92 24.57 -0.07
CA GLY A 765 -9.00 25.35 -1.31
C GLY A 765 -10.36 25.21 -2.02
N MET A 766 -10.86 23.98 -2.13
CA MET A 766 -12.20 23.69 -2.68
C MET A 766 -13.32 24.30 -1.84
N TYR A 767 -13.20 24.30 -0.51
CA TYR A 767 -14.18 24.94 0.37
C TYR A 767 -14.26 26.44 0.06
N TYR A 768 -13.13 27.13 -0.08
CA TYR A 768 -13.14 28.55 -0.44
C TYR A 768 -13.69 28.84 -1.83
N LEU A 769 -13.44 27.93 -2.77
CA LEU A 769 -13.94 27.99 -4.14
C LEU A 769 -15.44 27.73 -4.21
N SER A 770 -15.96 26.79 -3.42
CA SER A 770 -17.34 26.29 -3.51
C SER A 770 -18.31 26.91 -2.49
N SER A 771 -17.81 27.41 -1.36
CA SER A 771 -18.68 27.84 -0.25
C SER A 771 -19.47 29.12 -0.54
N TYR A 772 -20.72 29.19 -0.07
CA TYR A 772 -21.59 30.35 -0.23
C TYR A 772 -22.53 30.54 0.97
N ASP A 773 -22.95 31.79 1.19
CA ASP A 773 -24.00 32.18 2.12
C ASP A 773 -25.33 32.38 1.38
N GLU A 774 -26.47 32.13 2.03
CA GLU A 774 -27.79 32.32 1.39
C GLU A 774 -28.10 33.79 1.06
N VAL A 775 -27.47 34.74 1.76
CA VAL A 775 -27.65 36.19 1.56
C VAL A 775 -26.80 36.73 0.39
N LEU A 776 -25.90 35.94 -0.20
CA LEU A 776 -25.07 36.39 -1.33
C LEU A 776 -25.90 36.72 -2.58
N GLU A 777 -25.44 37.72 -3.33
CA GLU A 777 -25.96 38.07 -4.65
C GLU A 777 -25.88 36.86 -5.60
N PHE A 778 -26.89 36.75 -6.49
CA PHE A 778 -27.00 35.66 -7.45
C PHE A 778 -25.73 35.50 -8.30
N LYS A 779 -25.13 36.61 -8.74
CA LYS A 779 -23.94 36.62 -9.59
C LYS A 779 -22.74 35.94 -8.93
N ASP A 780 -22.52 36.18 -7.64
CA ASP A 780 -21.43 35.55 -6.89
C ASP A 780 -21.69 34.06 -6.63
N LYS A 781 -22.95 33.68 -6.32
CA LYS A 781 -23.35 32.27 -6.22
C LYS A 781 -23.10 31.52 -7.54
N PHE A 782 -23.40 32.13 -8.67
CA PHE A 782 -23.17 31.55 -10.00
C PHE A 782 -21.69 31.26 -10.27
N PHE A 783 -20.78 32.18 -9.95
CA PHE A 783 -19.34 31.93 -10.16
C PHE A 783 -18.78 30.83 -9.25
N ARG A 784 -19.27 30.72 -8.02
CA ARG A 784 -18.90 29.65 -7.07
C ARG A 784 -19.43 28.29 -7.50
N PHE A 785 -20.66 28.25 -8.00
CA PHE A 785 -21.22 27.07 -8.65
C PHE A 785 -20.39 26.65 -9.87
N PHE A 786 -20.11 27.59 -10.78
CA PHE A 786 -19.31 27.32 -11.97
C PHE A 786 -17.91 26.79 -11.62
N GLY A 787 -17.24 27.40 -10.65
CA GLY A 787 -15.96 26.88 -10.14
C GLY A 787 -16.07 25.46 -9.59
N SER A 788 -17.16 25.16 -8.86
CA SER A 788 -17.41 23.83 -8.29
C SER A 788 -17.60 22.78 -9.38
N VAL A 789 -18.33 23.11 -10.45
CA VAL A 789 -18.49 22.26 -11.63
C VAL A 789 -17.14 22.03 -12.32
N VAL A 790 -16.33 23.07 -12.50
CA VAL A 790 -14.99 22.97 -13.11
C VAL A 790 -14.11 21.99 -12.33
N VAL A 791 -13.99 22.15 -11.01
CA VAL A 791 -13.18 21.25 -10.16
C VAL A 791 -13.71 19.83 -10.22
N PHE A 792 -15.04 19.66 -10.18
CA PHE A 792 -15.66 18.36 -10.28
C PHE A 792 -15.37 17.69 -11.63
N ILE A 793 -15.34 18.43 -12.74
CA ILE A 793 -14.97 17.91 -14.07
C ILE A 793 -13.50 17.51 -14.12
N ILE A 794 -12.58 18.33 -13.60
CA ILE A 794 -11.15 18.02 -13.54
C ILE A 794 -10.92 16.69 -12.82
N ILE A 795 -11.56 16.48 -11.66
CA ILE A 795 -11.43 15.23 -10.90
C ILE A 795 -12.21 14.08 -11.55
N SER A 796 -13.41 14.32 -12.07
CA SER A 796 -14.22 13.28 -12.71
C SER A 796 -13.57 12.74 -13.99
N THR A 797 -12.79 13.57 -14.68
CA THR A 797 -12.00 13.14 -15.84
C THR A 797 -11.06 12.00 -15.44
N TYR A 798 -10.50 12.02 -14.24
CA TYR A 798 -9.67 10.92 -13.74
C TYR A 798 -10.50 9.65 -13.52
N PHE A 799 -11.63 9.76 -12.83
CA PHE A 799 -12.47 8.60 -12.56
C PHE A 799 -12.92 7.92 -13.86
N PHE A 800 -13.44 8.68 -14.82
CA PHE A 800 -14.00 8.11 -16.04
C PHE A 800 -12.96 7.75 -17.10
N ALA A 801 -11.81 8.44 -17.16
CA ALA A 801 -10.78 8.15 -18.15
C ALA A 801 -9.73 7.13 -17.66
N SER A 802 -9.62 6.89 -16.36
CA SER A 802 -8.64 5.96 -15.79
C SER A 802 -9.28 4.97 -14.81
N SER A 803 -9.80 5.42 -13.66
CA SER A 803 -10.17 4.50 -12.56
C SER A 803 -11.28 3.50 -12.92
N PHE A 804 -12.33 3.94 -13.62
CA PHE A 804 -13.40 3.05 -14.08
C PHE A 804 -12.91 2.06 -15.14
N PRO A 805 -12.30 2.51 -16.26
CA PRO A 805 -11.68 1.61 -17.23
C PRO A 805 -10.74 0.59 -16.59
N HIS A 806 -9.85 1.03 -15.71
CA HIS A 806 -8.91 0.16 -14.99
C HIS A 806 -9.62 -0.86 -14.10
N GLY A 807 -10.65 -0.43 -13.36
CA GLY A 807 -11.49 -1.31 -12.55
C GLY A 807 -12.17 -2.41 -13.39
N PHE A 808 -12.63 -2.08 -14.61
CA PHE A 808 -13.17 -3.06 -15.55
C PHE A 808 -12.11 -4.00 -16.11
N THR A 809 -10.92 -3.49 -16.43
CA THR A 809 -9.77 -4.33 -16.82
C THR A 809 -9.46 -5.34 -15.72
N ASN A 810 -9.43 -4.90 -14.46
CA ASN A 810 -9.22 -5.78 -13.31
C ASN A 810 -10.33 -6.83 -13.16
N LEU A 811 -11.60 -6.47 -13.38
CA LEU A 811 -12.71 -7.44 -13.38
C LEU A 811 -12.60 -8.46 -14.51
N LYS A 812 -12.23 -8.02 -15.72
CA LYS A 812 -12.05 -8.91 -16.88
C LYS A 812 -10.88 -9.88 -16.68
N GLN A 813 -9.84 -9.41 -16.00
CA GLN A 813 -8.65 -10.20 -15.64
C GLN A 813 -8.78 -10.93 -14.30
N ALA A 814 -9.95 -10.90 -13.66
CA ALA A 814 -10.17 -11.53 -12.37
C ALA A 814 -9.93 -13.04 -12.48
N SER A 815 -8.81 -13.49 -11.91
CA SER A 815 -8.37 -14.88 -11.96
C SER A 815 -9.23 -15.79 -11.06
N TYR A 816 -9.10 -17.11 -11.20
CA TYR A 816 -9.79 -18.11 -10.35
C TYR A 816 -11.32 -18.13 -10.47
N LEU A 817 -11.86 -18.07 -11.71
CA LEU A 817 -13.30 -18.09 -11.94
C LEU A 817 -14.00 -19.32 -11.35
N ASN A 818 -13.39 -20.51 -11.44
CA ASN A 818 -13.96 -21.75 -10.88
C ASN A 818 -14.05 -21.68 -9.34
N PHE A 819 -13.02 -21.17 -8.67
CA PHE A 819 -13.05 -20.92 -7.22
C PHE A 819 -14.12 -19.88 -6.85
N LYS A 820 -14.20 -18.77 -7.59
CA LYS A 820 -15.24 -17.73 -7.40
C LYS A 820 -16.66 -18.30 -7.58
N ALA A 821 -16.83 -19.23 -8.51
CA ALA A 821 -18.08 -19.93 -8.78
C ALA A 821 -18.42 -21.00 -7.73
N GLY A 822 -17.52 -21.30 -6.78
CA GLY A 822 -17.68 -22.38 -5.80
C GLY A 822 -17.54 -23.79 -6.40
N GLN A 823 -17.00 -23.91 -7.62
CA GLN A 823 -16.84 -25.19 -8.31
C GLN A 823 -15.62 -25.98 -7.84
N GLU A 824 -14.64 -25.32 -7.22
CA GLU A 824 -13.41 -25.91 -6.69
C GLU A 824 -13.06 -25.33 -5.30
N GLY A 825 -12.35 -26.11 -4.50
CA GLY A 825 -11.84 -25.65 -3.20
C GLY A 825 -10.57 -24.81 -3.35
N ALA A 826 -10.21 -24.05 -2.30
CA ALA A 826 -9.07 -23.14 -2.34
C ALA A 826 -7.74 -23.84 -2.68
N TYR A 827 -7.47 -25.02 -2.10
CA TYR A 827 -6.21 -25.74 -2.35
C TYR A 827 -6.14 -26.28 -3.78
N THR A 828 -7.25 -26.81 -4.33
CA THR A 828 -7.32 -27.24 -5.72
C THR A 828 -7.10 -26.07 -6.68
N ALA A 829 -7.72 -24.92 -6.41
CA ALA A 829 -7.57 -23.73 -7.24
C ALA A 829 -6.11 -23.26 -7.37
N ILE A 830 -5.33 -23.33 -6.29
CA ILE A 830 -3.89 -22.98 -6.28
C ILE A 830 -3.09 -23.87 -7.25
N PHE A 831 -3.28 -25.19 -7.18
CA PHE A 831 -2.51 -26.13 -8.01
C PHE A 831 -3.08 -26.27 -9.43
N GLU A 832 -4.32 -25.88 -9.69
CA GLU A 832 -4.82 -25.80 -11.08
C GLU A 832 -4.35 -24.53 -11.78
N SER A 833 -4.19 -23.41 -11.05
CA SER A 833 -3.58 -22.20 -11.62
C SER A 833 -2.08 -22.32 -11.80
N HIS A 834 -1.40 -23.07 -10.91
CA HIS A 834 0.04 -23.35 -10.98
C HIS A 834 0.34 -24.85 -10.81
N PRO A 835 0.10 -25.69 -11.83
CA PRO A 835 0.37 -27.12 -11.74
C PRO A 835 1.84 -27.47 -11.53
N ASP A 836 2.72 -26.59 -11.99
CA ASP A 836 4.17 -26.63 -11.84
C ASP A 836 4.65 -26.49 -10.39
N TYR A 837 3.83 -25.92 -9.49
CA TYR A 837 4.18 -25.81 -8.07
C TYR A 837 4.18 -27.16 -7.35
N PHE A 838 3.39 -28.12 -7.83
CA PHE A 838 3.17 -29.37 -7.11
C PHE A 838 4.46 -30.17 -6.91
N ASP A 839 5.18 -30.43 -8.00
CA ASP A 839 6.39 -31.26 -7.98
C ASP A 839 7.47 -30.61 -7.09
N VAL A 840 7.60 -29.29 -7.13
CA VAL A 840 8.55 -28.51 -6.31
C VAL A 840 8.17 -28.53 -4.84
N LEU A 841 6.90 -28.29 -4.50
CA LEU A 841 6.46 -28.24 -3.11
C LEU A 841 6.43 -29.62 -2.46
N VAL A 842 6.18 -30.69 -3.22
CA VAL A 842 6.35 -32.06 -2.72
C VAL A 842 7.79 -32.31 -2.28
N GLU A 843 8.77 -31.86 -3.06
CA GLU A 843 10.18 -31.99 -2.69
C GLU A 843 10.57 -31.10 -1.51
N LEU A 844 10.13 -29.83 -1.51
CA LEU A 844 10.54 -28.85 -0.51
C LEU A 844 9.79 -28.97 0.82
N ASN A 845 8.55 -29.46 0.85
CA ASN A 845 7.74 -29.51 2.07
C ASN A 845 7.68 -30.89 2.70
N LEU A 846 7.83 -31.98 1.93
CA LEU A 846 7.71 -33.35 2.45
C LEU A 846 9.07 -34.03 2.51
N ASN A 847 9.37 -34.66 3.64
CA ASN A 847 10.55 -35.52 3.74
C ASN A 847 10.36 -36.80 2.88
N LYS A 848 11.44 -37.53 2.63
CA LYS A 848 11.42 -38.71 1.75
C LYS A 848 10.43 -39.78 2.21
N GLU A 849 10.44 -40.12 3.50
CA GLU A 849 9.57 -41.14 4.08
C GLU A 849 8.07 -40.78 3.98
N ALA A 850 7.75 -39.49 4.17
CA ALA A 850 6.39 -39.00 4.08
C ALA A 850 5.80 -39.17 2.67
N ARG A 851 6.59 -38.93 1.62
CA ARG A 851 6.12 -39.06 0.24
C ARG A 851 5.63 -40.47 -0.06
N ASP A 852 6.39 -41.47 0.37
CA ASP A 852 6.07 -42.89 0.14
C ASP A 852 4.86 -43.30 0.98
N LYS A 853 4.86 -42.93 2.28
CA LYS A 853 3.77 -43.27 3.21
C LYS A 853 2.43 -42.64 2.80
N ILE A 854 2.42 -41.35 2.45
CA ILE A 854 1.21 -40.65 1.96
C ILE A 854 0.66 -41.33 0.71
N THR A 855 1.53 -41.71 -0.23
CA THR A 855 1.13 -42.41 -1.46
C THR A 855 0.43 -43.73 -1.11
N GLN A 856 1.04 -44.55 -0.25
CA GLN A 856 0.47 -45.82 0.20
C GLN A 856 -0.87 -45.66 0.95
N ASP A 857 -0.94 -44.70 1.87
CA ASP A 857 -2.15 -44.43 2.66
C ASP A 857 -3.32 -43.99 1.77
N ILE A 858 -3.06 -43.16 0.76
CA ILE A 858 -4.09 -42.76 -0.21
C ILE A 858 -4.57 -43.98 -1.00
N PHE A 859 -3.65 -44.79 -1.56
CA PHE A 859 -4.02 -46.00 -2.30
C PHE A 859 -4.87 -46.99 -1.48
N LYS A 860 -4.60 -47.11 -0.18
CA LYS A 860 -5.38 -47.96 0.73
C LYS A 860 -6.79 -47.43 0.93
N ASN A 861 -6.96 -46.12 0.98
CA ASN A 861 -8.21 -45.45 1.33
C ASN A 861 -9.14 -45.14 0.14
N ILE A 862 -8.72 -45.44 -1.11
CA ILE A 862 -9.61 -45.36 -2.29
C ILE A 862 -10.74 -46.38 -2.16
N LYS A 863 -11.98 -45.89 -2.14
CA LYS A 863 -13.22 -46.64 -1.98
C LYS A 863 -13.73 -47.18 -3.31
N ASN A 864 -13.65 -46.39 -4.39
CA ASN A 864 -14.12 -46.83 -5.70
C ASN A 864 -13.16 -47.87 -6.32
N THR A 865 -13.68 -49.06 -6.60
CA THR A 865 -12.93 -50.18 -7.16
C THR A 865 -12.38 -49.88 -8.55
N THR A 866 -13.18 -49.26 -9.43
CA THR A 866 -12.77 -48.86 -10.78
C THR A 866 -11.61 -47.86 -10.76
N LEU A 867 -11.65 -46.86 -9.88
CA LEU A 867 -10.56 -45.90 -9.71
C LEU A 867 -9.27 -46.60 -9.24
N LYS A 868 -9.40 -47.53 -8.30
CA LYS A 868 -8.29 -48.32 -7.78
C LYS A 868 -7.63 -49.18 -8.85
N ASP A 869 -8.42 -49.79 -9.73
CA ASP A 869 -7.93 -50.62 -10.83
C ASP A 869 -7.24 -49.79 -11.92
N ILE A 870 -7.80 -48.62 -12.28
CA ILE A 870 -7.17 -47.67 -13.22
C ILE A 870 -5.78 -47.27 -12.73
N LEU A 871 -5.65 -46.91 -11.45
CA LEU A 871 -4.37 -46.45 -10.90
C LEU A 871 -3.35 -47.59 -10.77
N LYS A 872 -3.78 -48.81 -10.41
CA LYS A 872 -2.91 -50.00 -10.36
C LYS A 872 -2.37 -50.39 -11.73
N ASN A 873 -3.23 -50.40 -12.76
CA ASN A 873 -2.86 -50.78 -14.12
C ASN A 873 -1.79 -49.84 -14.73
N ASN A 874 -1.78 -48.58 -14.30
CA ASN A 874 -0.80 -47.57 -14.74
C ASN A 874 0.53 -47.59 -13.96
N LYS A 875 0.74 -48.55 -13.04
CA LYS A 875 1.99 -48.72 -12.25
C LYS A 875 2.46 -47.43 -11.55
N ILE A 876 1.51 -46.68 -11.00
CA ILE A 876 1.77 -45.41 -10.30
C ILE A 876 2.48 -45.69 -8.97
N ASN A 877 3.72 -45.21 -8.82
CA ASN A 877 4.58 -45.54 -7.68
C ASN A 877 5.00 -44.33 -6.84
N SER A 878 4.73 -43.10 -7.28
CA SER A 878 5.05 -41.88 -6.55
C SER A 878 3.86 -40.95 -6.35
N LEU A 879 3.95 -40.07 -5.35
CA LEU A 879 2.93 -39.05 -5.09
C LEU A 879 2.73 -38.10 -6.28
N ILE A 880 3.82 -37.81 -7.02
CA ILE A 880 3.81 -36.97 -8.21
C ILE A 880 3.04 -37.65 -9.35
N GLU A 881 3.34 -38.92 -9.64
CA GLU A 881 2.62 -39.71 -10.64
C GLU A 881 1.15 -39.89 -10.27
N LEU A 882 0.86 -40.12 -8.99
CA LEU A 882 -0.50 -40.24 -8.48
C LEU A 882 -1.30 -38.97 -8.71
N ASN A 883 -0.75 -37.80 -8.37
CA ASN A 883 -1.40 -36.53 -8.63
C ASN A 883 -1.62 -36.28 -10.13
N LYS A 884 -0.64 -36.61 -10.98
CA LYS A 884 -0.76 -36.50 -12.45
C LYS A 884 -1.91 -37.38 -12.98
N ALA A 885 -1.96 -38.64 -12.57
CA ALA A 885 -3.03 -39.57 -12.96
C ALA A 885 -4.42 -39.10 -12.49
N LEU A 886 -4.54 -38.70 -11.22
CA LEU A 886 -5.80 -38.18 -10.66
C LEU A 886 -6.26 -36.90 -11.37
N ARG A 887 -5.33 -36.02 -11.75
CA ARG A 887 -5.63 -34.80 -12.51
C ARG A 887 -6.17 -35.12 -13.90
N GLU A 888 -5.57 -36.06 -14.62
CA GLU A 888 -6.06 -36.48 -15.94
C GLU A 888 -7.45 -37.14 -15.84
N ILE A 889 -7.66 -38.00 -14.84
CA ILE A 889 -9.00 -38.59 -14.57
C ILE A 889 -10.04 -37.49 -14.32
N SER A 890 -9.69 -36.44 -13.59
CA SER A 890 -10.62 -35.34 -13.30
C SER A 890 -11.06 -34.55 -14.55
N LYS A 891 -10.27 -34.57 -15.62
CA LYS A 891 -10.55 -33.88 -16.90
C LYS A 891 -11.37 -34.71 -17.90
N LEU A 892 -11.52 -36.01 -17.68
CA LEU A 892 -12.24 -36.91 -18.60
C LEU A 892 -13.69 -36.44 -18.81
N ASP A 893 -14.20 -36.42 -20.04
CA ASP A 893 -15.59 -36.05 -20.32
C ASP A 893 -16.57 -37.14 -19.80
N ASN A 894 -17.67 -36.72 -19.18
CA ASN A 894 -18.72 -37.62 -18.70
C ASN A 894 -19.48 -38.29 -19.86
N ASN A 895 -19.61 -37.62 -21.00
CA ASN A 895 -20.47 -38.05 -22.10
C ASN A 895 -19.74 -38.86 -23.18
N LYS A 896 -18.43 -38.70 -23.33
CA LYS A 896 -17.64 -39.43 -24.34
C LYS A 896 -17.17 -40.80 -23.88
N ASN A 897 -17.02 -41.04 -22.57
CA ASN A 897 -16.25 -42.18 -22.07
C ASN A 897 -17.08 -43.40 -21.64
N GLN A 898 -18.42 -43.36 -21.67
CA GLN A 898 -19.33 -44.47 -21.31
C GLN A 898 -18.99 -45.25 -20.02
N ILE A 899 -18.27 -44.64 -19.06
CA ILE A 899 -17.96 -45.27 -17.77
C ILE A 899 -19.13 -45.00 -16.80
N SER A 900 -19.84 -46.05 -16.40
CA SER A 900 -20.88 -45.97 -15.37
C SER A 900 -20.31 -45.48 -14.04
N GLY A 901 -20.98 -44.53 -13.38
CA GLY A 901 -20.52 -43.98 -12.09
C GLY A 901 -19.36 -42.96 -12.16
N MET A 902 -19.01 -42.45 -13.36
CA MET A 902 -17.95 -41.43 -13.53
C MET A 902 -18.12 -40.18 -12.64
N SER A 903 -19.36 -39.76 -12.34
CA SER A 903 -19.63 -38.64 -11.43
C SER A 903 -19.15 -38.90 -9.99
N LEU A 904 -19.34 -40.14 -9.49
CA LEU A 904 -18.89 -40.56 -8.17
C LEU A 904 -17.36 -40.69 -8.13
N ILE A 905 -16.76 -41.24 -9.20
CA ILE A 905 -15.29 -41.33 -9.35
C ILE A 905 -14.69 -39.92 -9.31
N LYS A 906 -15.23 -38.98 -10.09
CA LYS A 906 -14.74 -37.59 -10.11
C LYS A 906 -14.87 -36.88 -8.76
N LYS A 907 -15.96 -37.13 -8.03
CA LYS A 907 -16.14 -36.59 -6.68
C LYS A 907 -15.06 -37.12 -5.73
N GLU A 908 -14.85 -38.43 -5.71
CA GLU A 908 -13.80 -39.05 -4.89
C GLU A 908 -12.40 -38.58 -5.29
N VAL A 909 -12.10 -38.48 -6.59
CA VAL A 909 -10.83 -37.93 -7.11
C VAL A 909 -10.64 -36.49 -6.64
N LYS A 910 -11.68 -35.65 -6.69
CA LYS A 910 -11.63 -34.27 -6.21
C LYS A 910 -11.32 -34.20 -4.71
N ASP A 911 -11.96 -35.04 -3.91
CA ASP A 911 -11.72 -35.10 -2.45
C ASP A 911 -10.29 -35.56 -2.14
N ILE A 912 -9.80 -36.61 -2.82
CA ILE A 912 -8.42 -37.10 -2.69
C ILE A 912 -7.42 -36.01 -3.07
N ARG A 913 -7.60 -35.35 -4.23
CA ARG A 913 -6.69 -34.28 -4.69
C ARG A 913 -6.65 -33.12 -3.70
N ASN A 914 -7.80 -32.67 -3.20
CA ASN A 914 -7.86 -31.60 -2.20
C ASN A 914 -7.11 -31.97 -0.91
N ASN A 915 -7.20 -33.24 -0.47
CA ASN A 915 -6.45 -33.73 0.68
C ASN A 915 -4.93 -33.80 0.41
N ILE A 916 -4.51 -34.27 -0.77
CA ILE A 916 -3.09 -34.27 -1.19
C ILE A 916 -2.54 -32.84 -1.14
N TYR A 917 -3.24 -31.89 -1.75
CA TYR A 917 -2.80 -30.49 -1.79
C TYR A 917 -2.69 -29.86 -0.40
N LYS A 918 -3.65 -30.14 0.48
CA LYS A 918 -3.58 -29.69 1.87
C LYS A 918 -2.36 -30.26 2.59
N LEU A 919 -2.08 -31.56 2.43
CA LEU A 919 -0.92 -32.22 3.05
C LEU A 919 0.41 -31.68 2.54
N VAL A 920 0.51 -31.36 1.24
CA VAL A 920 1.72 -30.77 0.64
C VAL A 920 1.95 -29.33 1.13
N LEU A 921 0.90 -28.52 1.23
CA LEU A 921 1.01 -27.11 1.67
C LEU A 921 1.22 -26.97 3.19
N TYR A 922 0.57 -27.83 3.98
CA TYR A 922 0.58 -27.77 5.44
C TYR A 922 0.93 -29.14 6.03
N PRO A 923 2.17 -29.63 5.85
CA PRO A 923 2.59 -30.93 6.36
C PRO A 923 2.61 -30.96 7.89
N SER A 924 2.25 -32.11 8.46
CA SER A 924 2.43 -32.36 9.90
C SER A 924 3.91 -32.37 10.26
N LYS A 925 4.22 -32.18 11.56
CA LYS A 925 5.61 -32.12 12.06
C LYS A 925 6.45 -33.32 11.63
N ASP A 926 5.87 -34.51 11.61
CA ASP A 926 6.57 -35.76 11.26
C ASP A 926 6.81 -35.93 9.75
N TYR A 927 6.02 -35.25 8.92
CA TYR A 927 6.11 -35.34 7.45
C TYR A 927 6.90 -34.20 6.83
N LYS A 928 7.24 -33.19 7.63
CA LYS A 928 7.85 -31.95 7.16
C LYS A 928 9.33 -32.15 6.81
N ASN A 929 9.72 -31.59 5.67
CA ASN A 929 11.12 -31.35 5.35
C ASN A 929 11.60 -30.07 6.04
N ASN A 930 12.75 -30.13 6.74
CA ASN A 930 13.32 -29.00 7.47
C ASN A 930 14.63 -28.48 6.85
N ASP A 931 15.01 -29.00 5.69
CA ASP A 931 16.24 -28.63 5.00
C ASP A 931 16.26 -27.15 4.60
N GLY A 932 17.46 -26.57 4.64
CA GLY A 932 17.70 -25.18 4.24
C GLY A 932 17.64 -25.01 2.73
N ILE A 933 17.13 -23.87 2.30
CA ILE A 933 16.87 -23.54 0.90
C ILE A 933 17.47 -22.17 0.63
N TYR A 934 18.33 -22.10 -0.37
CA TYR A 934 18.74 -20.82 -0.92
C TYR A 934 17.76 -20.42 -2.02
N ARG A 935 17.14 -19.25 -1.89
CA ARG A 935 16.07 -18.77 -2.77
C ARG A 935 16.48 -17.46 -3.47
N ILE A 936 16.22 -17.41 -4.78
CA ILE A 936 16.25 -16.19 -5.57
C ILE A 936 14.87 -15.99 -6.20
N GLY A 937 14.16 -14.97 -5.74
CA GLY A 937 13.04 -14.34 -6.44
C GLY A 937 11.75 -15.14 -6.71
N THR A 938 11.67 -16.46 -6.48
CA THR A 938 10.48 -17.25 -6.88
C THR A 938 9.22 -16.93 -6.07
N PHE A 939 8.03 -16.86 -6.66
CA PHE A 939 6.75 -16.65 -5.93
C PHE A 939 6.33 -17.79 -4.96
N LEU A 940 7.15 -18.82 -4.81
CA LEU A 940 6.87 -20.00 -3.99
C LEU A 940 7.03 -19.83 -2.47
N LYS A 941 7.66 -18.74 -1.99
CA LYS A 941 7.97 -18.54 -0.57
C LYS A 941 6.80 -18.86 0.35
N TYR A 942 5.65 -18.24 0.08
CA TYR A 942 4.42 -18.38 0.87
C TYR A 942 3.97 -19.84 1.04
N PHE A 943 4.23 -20.70 0.06
CA PHE A 943 3.83 -22.10 0.06
C PHE A 943 4.88 -23.04 0.67
N ILE A 944 6.09 -22.56 0.93
CA ILE A 944 7.15 -23.34 1.58
C ILE A 944 6.86 -23.40 3.09
N ALA A 945 6.72 -24.62 3.61
CA ALA A 945 6.41 -24.87 5.01
C ALA A 945 7.57 -24.41 5.91
N SER A 946 7.26 -23.55 6.89
CA SER A 946 8.26 -22.85 7.72
C SER A 946 9.31 -22.09 6.91
N ASN A 947 8.87 -21.35 5.89
CA ASN A 947 9.79 -20.57 5.05
C ASN A 947 10.71 -19.60 5.83
N ASN A 948 10.26 -19.00 6.93
CA ASN A 948 11.07 -18.03 7.68
C ASN A 948 12.38 -18.64 8.21
N ASN A 949 12.37 -19.89 8.70
CA ASN A 949 13.56 -20.50 9.30
C ASN A 949 14.33 -21.43 8.35
N ARG A 950 13.96 -21.48 7.06
CA ARG A 950 14.56 -22.36 6.05
C ARG A 950 15.13 -21.63 4.85
N LEU A 951 14.69 -20.40 4.57
CA LEU A 951 15.10 -19.67 3.38
C LEU A 951 16.27 -18.71 3.65
N LEU A 952 17.39 -18.91 2.95
CA LEU A 952 18.35 -17.84 2.67
C LEU A 952 17.87 -17.07 1.44
N GLU A 953 17.43 -15.83 1.66
CA GLU A 953 16.85 -14.98 0.63
C GLU A 953 17.92 -14.09 -0.01
N ASP A 954 18.05 -14.13 -1.33
CA ASP A 954 19.00 -13.28 -2.06
C ASP A 954 18.48 -12.90 -3.45
N SER A 955 17.34 -12.20 -3.50
CA SER A 955 16.64 -11.84 -4.74
C SER A 955 17.48 -11.05 -5.75
N LEU A 956 18.57 -10.39 -5.32
CA LEU A 956 19.46 -9.59 -6.18
C LEU A 956 20.88 -10.19 -6.29
N VAL A 957 21.07 -11.41 -5.79
CA VAL A 957 22.31 -12.21 -5.94
C VAL A 957 23.53 -11.53 -5.29
N PHE A 958 23.33 -10.72 -4.25
CA PHE A 958 24.40 -10.04 -3.54
C PHE A 958 25.14 -10.99 -2.59
N GLU A 959 24.41 -11.72 -1.77
CA GLU A 959 24.99 -12.65 -0.79
C GLU A 959 25.72 -13.80 -1.50
N PHE A 960 25.19 -14.29 -2.62
CA PHE A 960 25.84 -15.27 -3.48
C PHE A 960 27.23 -14.82 -3.88
N ILE A 961 27.32 -13.65 -4.49
CA ILE A 961 28.56 -13.14 -5.08
C ILE A 961 29.56 -12.78 -4.00
N LYS A 962 29.06 -12.32 -2.85
CA LYS A 962 29.90 -11.92 -1.73
C LYS A 962 30.51 -13.09 -0.96
N TYR A 963 29.73 -14.13 -0.68
CA TYR A 963 30.14 -15.18 0.26
C TYR A 963 30.26 -16.58 -0.34
N PHE A 964 29.68 -16.83 -1.52
CA PHE A 964 29.58 -18.18 -2.05
C PHE A 964 30.34 -18.34 -3.35
N TYR A 965 30.17 -17.41 -4.30
CA TYR A 965 30.75 -17.49 -5.63
C TYR A 965 32.28 -17.62 -5.61
N ASP A 966 32.79 -18.50 -6.47
CA ASP A 966 34.21 -18.67 -6.71
C ASP A 966 34.43 -18.69 -8.23
N GLU A 967 35.29 -17.80 -8.71
CA GLU A 967 35.47 -17.59 -10.15
C GLU A 967 36.20 -18.74 -10.83
N ARG A 968 37.08 -19.43 -10.08
CA ARG A 968 37.94 -20.51 -10.58
C ARG A 968 37.24 -21.87 -10.51
N ASN A 969 36.43 -22.11 -9.47
CA ASN A 969 35.79 -23.41 -9.27
C ASN A 969 34.36 -23.30 -8.71
N VAL A 970 33.37 -23.54 -9.57
CA VAL A 970 31.94 -23.51 -9.23
C VAL A 970 31.55 -24.47 -8.11
N ASN A 971 32.27 -25.58 -7.93
CA ASN A 971 31.97 -26.55 -6.87
C ASN A 971 32.22 -25.97 -5.47
N VAL A 972 33.19 -25.06 -5.33
CA VAL A 972 33.52 -24.42 -4.04
C VAL A 972 32.32 -23.64 -3.52
N GLY A 973 31.61 -22.90 -4.39
CA GLY A 973 30.43 -22.15 -3.97
C GLY A 973 29.28 -23.05 -3.48
N VAL A 974 29.07 -24.18 -4.15
CA VAL A 974 28.06 -25.18 -3.74
C VAL A 974 28.44 -25.85 -2.43
N GLU A 975 29.72 -26.13 -2.21
CA GLU A 975 30.23 -26.66 -0.92
C GLU A 975 30.04 -25.67 0.22
N ARG A 976 30.35 -24.39 0.01
CA ARG A 976 30.14 -23.33 1.02
C ARG A 976 28.67 -23.25 1.41
N LEU A 977 27.75 -23.29 0.45
CA LEU A 977 26.31 -23.35 0.72
C LEU A 977 25.93 -24.58 1.56
N LYS A 978 26.45 -25.77 1.21
CA LYS A 978 26.22 -27.01 1.98
C LYS A 978 26.70 -26.88 3.43
N GLN A 979 27.87 -26.30 3.64
CA GLN A 979 28.44 -26.06 4.98
C GLN A 979 27.59 -25.08 5.81
N MET A 980 26.82 -24.20 5.16
CA MET A 980 25.86 -23.30 5.82
C MET A 980 24.52 -23.98 6.15
N GLY A 981 24.34 -25.27 5.84
CA GLY A 981 23.08 -25.99 6.05
C GLY A 981 22.05 -25.74 4.96
N VAL A 982 22.48 -25.31 3.77
CA VAL A 982 21.62 -25.25 2.58
C VAL A 982 21.69 -26.58 1.84
N ASN A 983 20.53 -27.14 1.49
CA ASN A 983 20.41 -28.38 0.73
C ASN A 983 19.75 -28.19 -0.63
N TYR A 984 19.03 -27.08 -0.82
CA TYR A 984 18.30 -26.80 -2.06
C TYR A 984 18.64 -25.43 -2.63
N PHE A 985 18.62 -25.35 -3.96
CA PHE A 985 18.80 -24.12 -4.73
C PHE A 985 17.52 -23.86 -5.54
N LEU A 986 16.73 -22.86 -5.14
CA LEU A 986 15.47 -22.50 -5.78
C LEU A 986 15.62 -21.11 -6.44
N VAL A 987 15.63 -21.06 -7.76
CA VAL A 987 15.95 -19.83 -8.50
C VAL A 987 14.86 -19.47 -9.50
N ASP A 988 14.46 -18.20 -9.50
CA ASP A 988 13.67 -17.57 -10.55
C ASP A 988 14.57 -17.25 -11.75
N LEU A 989 14.28 -17.87 -12.88
CA LEU A 989 15.04 -17.70 -14.13
C LEU A 989 14.86 -16.31 -14.74
N ASN A 990 13.87 -15.54 -14.28
CA ASN A 990 13.62 -14.17 -14.70
C ASN A 990 14.25 -13.13 -13.78
N ALA A 991 14.99 -13.50 -12.74
CA ALA A 991 15.48 -12.53 -11.75
C ALA A 991 16.33 -11.40 -12.39
N ALA A 992 17.12 -11.67 -13.42
CA ALA A 992 17.88 -10.63 -14.13
C ALA A 992 17.03 -9.72 -15.05
N THR A 993 15.78 -10.06 -15.33
CA THR A 993 14.92 -9.26 -16.23
C THR A 993 14.51 -7.90 -15.66
N ILE A 994 14.65 -7.73 -14.33
CA ILE A 994 14.34 -6.47 -13.66
C ILE A 994 15.51 -5.49 -13.66
N ASP A 995 16.67 -5.91 -14.18
CA ASP A 995 17.86 -5.08 -14.26
C ASP A 995 17.61 -3.91 -15.23
N LYS A 996 17.55 -2.71 -14.67
CA LYS A 996 17.42 -1.45 -15.41
C LYS A 996 18.58 -0.50 -15.10
N ASP A 997 19.57 -0.99 -14.35
CA ASP A 997 20.76 -0.21 -14.04
C ASP A 997 21.58 -0.04 -15.31
N PRO A 998 22.00 1.18 -15.67
CA PRO A 998 22.93 1.40 -16.79
C PRO A 998 24.21 0.57 -16.71
N SER A 999 24.63 0.11 -15.52
CA SER A 999 25.80 -0.74 -15.35
C SER A 999 25.53 -2.24 -15.45
N HIS A 1000 24.26 -2.67 -15.56
CA HIS A 1000 23.84 -4.06 -15.75
C HIS A 1000 24.44 -5.06 -14.73
N ASN A 1001 24.58 -4.57 -13.50
CA ASN A 1001 25.28 -5.26 -12.43
C ASN A 1001 24.50 -6.51 -11.96
N LEU A 1002 23.16 -6.47 -11.88
CA LEU A 1002 22.36 -7.66 -11.55
C LEU A 1002 22.49 -8.74 -12.62
N THR A 1003 22.48 -8.37 -13.90
CA THR A 1003 22.67 -9.31 -15.01
C THR A 1003 24.01 -10.02 -14.87
N THR A 1004 25.07 -9.27 -14.59
CA THR A 1004 26.43 -9.81 -14.38
C THR A 1004 26.48 -10.76 -13.18
N ARG A 1005 25.88 -10.39 -12.04
CA ARG A 1005 25.80 -11.26 -10.86
C ARG A 1005 24.99 -12.53 -11.14
N TYR A 1006 23.91 -12.39 -11.89
CA TYR A 1006 23.03 -13.49 -12.25
C TYR A 1006 23.70 -14.48 -13.22
N GLU A 1007 24.49 -14.02 -14.19
CA GLU A 1007 25.25 -14.90 -15.08
C GLU A 1007 26.33 -15.70 -14.33
N LYS A 1008 26.97 -15.09 -13.32
CA LYS A 1008 27.89 -15.80 -12.39
C LYS A 1008 27.18 -16.89 -11.58
N LEU A 1009 25.94 -16.63 -11.16
CA LEU A 1009 25.08 -17.63 -10.55
C LEU A 1009 24.71 -18.75 -11.56
N LEU A 1010 24.31 -18.38 -12.78
CA LEU A 1010 23.95 -19.33 -13.84
C LEU A 1010 25.12 -20.26 -14.19
N LYS A 1011 26.36 -19.74 -14.21
CA LYS A 1011 27.60 -20.53 -14.33
C LYS A 1011 27.70 -21.61 -13.24
N THR A 1012 27.25 -21.33 -12.01
CA THR A 1012 27.32 -22.27 -10.88
C THR A 1012 26.40 -23.48 -11.05
N PHE A 1013 25.31 -23.37 -11.81
CA PHE A 1013 24.41 -24.50 -12.08
C PHE A 1013 25.10 -25.66 -12.82
N THR A 1014 26.26 -25.42 -13.45
CA THR A 1014 27.06 -26.46 -14.10
C THR A 1014 27.83 -27.36 -13.12
N SER A 1015 27.82 -27.03 -11.81
CA SER A 1015 28.49 -27.81 -10.77
C SER A 1015 28.01 -29.27 -10.73
N GLU A 1016 28.95 -30.20 -10.63
CA GLU A 1016 28.67 -31.63 -10.52
C GLU A 1016 28.02 -32.00 -9.17
N LYS A 1017 28.12 -31.10 -8.18
CA LYS A 1017 27.52 -31.23 -6.86
C LYS A 1017 26.05 -30.83 -6.82
N LEU A 1018 25.50 -30.34 -7.93
CA LEU A 1018 24.07 -30.07 -8.07
C LEU A 1018 23.37 -31.22 -8.80
N GLU A 1019 22.23 -31.62 -8.24
CA GLU A 1019 21.26 -32.52 -8.86
C GLU A 1019 20.06 -31.68 -9.31
N LEU A 1020 19.79 -31.64 -10.61
CA LEU A 1020 18.60 -30.98 -11.14
C LEU A 1020 17.37 -31.80 -10.74
N ILE A 1021 16.50 -31.24 -9.90
CA ILE A 1021 15.27 -31.88 -9.47
C ILE A 1021 14.11 -31.51 -10.40
N GLN A 1022 13.94 -30.22 -10.64
CA GLN A 1022 12.83 -29.71 -11.46
C GLN A 1022 13.21 -28.41 -12.14
N THR A 1023 12.83 -28.26 -13.40
CA THR A 1023 12.79 -26.96 -14.09
C THR A 1023 11.79 -27.04 -15.24
N ASP A 1024 11.16 -25.91 -15.50
CA ASP A 1024 10.26 -25.68 -16.64
C ASP A 1024 11.00 -25.11 -17.85
N SER A 1025 12.29 -24.78 -17.74
CA SER A 1025 13.12 -24.32 -18.86
C SER A 1025 13.74 -25.49 -19.62
N ILE A 1026 13.25 -25.74 -20.83
CA ILE A 1026 13.81 -26.76 -21.73
C ILE A 1026 15.21 -26.35 -22.21
N CYS A 1027 15.43 -25.06 -22.47
CA CYS A 1027 16.73 -24.53 -22.88
C CYS A 1027 17.78 -24.72 -21.78
N LEU A 1028 17.44 -24.54 -20.50
CA LEU A 1028 18.34 -24.86 -19.39
C LEU A 1028 18.66 -26.36 -19.30
N LYS A 1029 17.66 -27.24 -19.46
CA LYS A 1029 17.90 -28.70 -19.49
C LYS A 1029 18.87 -29.09 -20.61
N LEU A 1030 18.64 -28.54 -21.81
CA LEU A 1030 19.47 -28.76 -22.98
C LEU A 1030 20.90 -28.28 -22.73
N ALA A 1031 21.06 -27.05 -22.25
CA ALA A 1031 22.36 -26.46 -21.93
C ALA A 1031 23.13 -27.29 -20.89
N LEU A 1032 22.46 -27.74 -19.82
CA LEU A 1032 23.07 -28.58 -18.80
C LEU A 1032 23.51 -29.95 -19.33
N GLU A 1033 22.68 -30.62 -20.15
CA GLU A 1033 23.06 -31.90 -20.77
C GLU A 1033 24.21 -31.74 -21.77
N ASP A 1034 24.19 -30.70 -22.58
CA ASP A 1034 25.25 -30.41 -23.55
C ASP A 1034 26.57 -30.10 -22.84
N TYR A 1035 26.56 -29.22 -21.84
CA TYR A 1035 27.75 -28.87 -21.08
C TYR A 1035 28.32 -30.08 -20.31
N LYS A 1036 27.47 -30.96 -19.78
CA LYS A 1036 27.93 -32.21 -19.14
C LYS A 1036 28.64 -33.15 -20.10
N LYS A 1037 28.31 -33.10 -21.39
CA LYS A 1037 28.87 -33.94 -22.45
C LYS A 1037 30.05 -33.28 -23.19
N SER A 1038 30.32 -31.99 -22.95
CA SER A 1038 31.36 -31.23 -23.64
C SER A 1038 32.74 -31.37 -23.00
N SER A 1039 33.72 -30.69 -23.59
CA SER A 1039 35.08 -30.59 -23.04
C SER A 1039 35.20 -29.64 -21.83
N LYS A 1040 34.10 -28.93 -21.50
CA LYS A 1040 34.03 -27.90 -20.45
C LYS A 1040 35.02 -26.74 -20.66
N SER A 1041 35.27 -26.38 -21.92
CA SER A 1041 36.07 -25.22 -22.33
C SER A 1041 35.36 -23.88 -22.02
N GLU A 1042 36.07 -22.76 -22.16
CA GLU A 1042 35.47 -21.43 -22.05
C GLU A 1042 34.38 -21.19 -23.11
N ASP A 1043 34.58 -21.70 -24.33
CA ASP A 1043 33.59 -21.63 -25.40
C ASP A 1043 32.33 -22.46 -25.06
N ASP A 1044 32.52 -23.67 -24.50
CA ASP A 1044 31.40 -24.50 -24.03
C ASP A 1044 30.61 -23.77 -22.92
N LEU A 1045 31.29 -23.03 -22.05
CA LEU A 1045 30.65 -22.27 -21.00
C LEU A 1045 29.89 -21.05 -21.56
N LYS A 1046 30.46 -20.37 -22.56
CA LYS A 1046 29.81 -19.25 -23.25
C LYS A 1046 28.54 -19.74 -23.95
N GLU A 1047 28.62 -20.87 -24.65
CA GLU A 1047 27.46 -21.50 -25.30
C GLU A 1047 26.40 -21.91 -24.26
N TYR A 1048 26.84 -22.45 -23.12
CA TYR A 1048 25.95 -22.77 -21.99
C TYR A 1048 25.21 -21.53 -21.48
N ILE A 1049 25.91 -20.42 -21.19
CA ILE A 1049 25.27 -19.19 -20.68
C ILE A 1049 24.27 -18.63 -21.69
N THR A 1050 24.62 -18.59 -22.98
CA THR A 1050 23.71 -18.13 -24.03
C THR A 1050 22.46 -19.00 -24.14
N THR A 1051 22.62 -20.34 -24.09
CA THR A 1051 21.51 -21.29 -24.21
C THR A 1051 20.66 -21.35 -22.94
N ALA A 1052 21.26 -21.24 -21.76
CA ALA A 1052 20.56 -21.32 -20.48
C ALA A 1052 19.90 -19.98 -20.09
N GLY A 1053 20.50 -18.85 -20.46
CA GLY A 1053 20.10 -17.49 -20.08
C GLY A 1053 19.15 -16.82 -21.07
N VAL A 1054 18.12 -17.53 -21.53
CA VAL A 1054 17.18 -17.07 -22.58
C VAL A 1054 16.10 -16.08 -22.09
N ASN A 1055 16.06 -15.80 -20.79
CA ASN A 1055 15.01 -14.98 -20.16
C ASN A 1055 15.28 -13.47 -20.21
N TYR A 1056 16.55 -13.07 -20.12
CA TYR A 1056 17.01 -11.69 -19.95
C TYR A 1056 17.98 -11.28 -21.06
N GLU A 1057 18.29 -9.99 -21.20
CA GLU A 1057 19.30 -9.50 -22.13
C GLU A 1057 20.69 -9.65 -21.52
N SER A 1058 21.67 -10.09 -22.31
CA SER A 1058 23.09 -10.12 -21.87
C SER A 1058 23.84 -8.96 -22.50
N TYR A 1059 25.03 -8.65 -22.00
CA TYR A 1059 25.82 -7.51 -22.48
C TYR A 1059 27.26 -7.93 -22.74
N THR A 1060 27.84 -7.46 -23.84
CA THR A 1060 29.26 -7.68 -24.13
C THR A 1060 30.13 -6.77 -23.25
N GLY A 1061 31.44 -7.03 -23.18
CA GLY A 1061 32.38 -6.15 -22.47
C GLY A 1061 32.46 -4.71 -23.03
N SER A 1062 31.97 -4.47 -24.26
CA SER A 1062 31.82 -3.15 -24.87
C SER A 1062 30.44 -2.50 -24.63
N GLY A 1063 29.52 -3.19 -23.94
CA GLY A 1063 28.17 -2.72 -23.64
C GLY A 1063 27.12 -3.00 -24.72
N GLU A 1064 27.44 -3.82 -25.72
CA GLU A 1064 26.47 -4.19 -26.77
C GLU A 1064 25.44 -5.20 -26.24
N VAL A 1065 24.17 -5.01 -26.62
CA VAL A 1065 23.05 -5.82 -26.13
C VAL A 1065 22.92 -7.12 -26.93
N ILE A 1066 22.98 -8.24 -26.23
CA ILE A 1066 22.63 -9.56 -26.74
C ILE A 1066 21.15 -9.82 -26.41
N ASN A 1067 20.30 -9.61 -27.42
CA ASN A 1067 18.86 -9.68 -27.26
C ASN A 1067 18.37 -11.09 -26.85
N ARG A 1068 17.48 -11.16 -25.86
CA ARG A 1068 16.90 -12.43 -25.39
C ARG A 1068 16.18 -13.22 -26.48
N GLY A 1069 15.53 -12.55 -27.44
CA GLY A 1069 14.83 -13.18 -28.55
C GLY A 1069 15.78 -13.90 -29.48
N THR A 1070 16.98 -13.35 -29.70
CA THR A 1070 18.05 -14.01 -30.46
C THR A 1070 18.52 -15.27 -29.73
N LYS A 1071 18.80 -15.18 -28.42
CA LYS A 1071 19.17 -16.34 -27.59
C LYS A 1071 18.11 -17.45 -27.61
N GLN A 1072 16.83 -17.09 -27.59
CA GLN A 1072 15.71 -18.03 -27.70
C GLN A 1072 15.70 -18.73 -29.07
N LEU A 1073 15.87 -17.98 -30.16
CA LEU A 1073 15.93 -18.55 -31.51
C LEU A 1073 17.11 -19.51 -31.67
N GLU A 1074 18.28 -19.16 -31.13
CA GLU A 1074 19.45 -20.05 -31.11
C GLU A 1074 19.17 -21.35 -30.36
N CYS A 1075 18.52 -21.29 -29.18
CA CYS A 1075 18.07 -22.48 -28.47
C CYS A 1075 17.11 -23.33 -29.34
N TYR A 1076 16.13 -22.72 -30.00
CA TYR A 1076 15.17 -23.43 -30.85
C TYR A 1076 15.84 -24.10 -32.05
N GLN A 1077 16.76 -23.41 -32.72
CA GLN A 1077 17.55 -23.97 -33.82
C GLN A 1077 18.40 -25.15 -33.35
N LYS A 1078 18.96 -25.07 -32.14
CA LYS A 1078 19.71 -26.18 -31.54
C LYS A 1078 18.83 -27.41 -31.28
N ILE A 1079 17.63 -27.20 -30.76
CA ILE A 1079 16.62 -28.27 -30.57
C ILE A 1079 16.27 -28.90 -31.92
N LEU A 1080 16.01 -28.09 -32.95
CA LEU A 1080 15.73 -28.58 -34.31
C LEU A 1080 16.85 -29.45 -34.87
N ASN A 1081 18.09 -28.97 -34.76
CA ASN A 1081 19.27 -29.70 -35.21
C ASN A 1081 19.41 -31.05 -34.50
N TYR A 1082 18.93 -31.17 -33.26
CA TYR A 1082 18.96 -32.42 -32.51
C TYR A 1082 17.85 -33.37 -32.94
N MET A 1083 16.67 -32.84 -33.25
CA MET A 1083 15.54 -33.60 -33.77
C MET A 1083 15.81 -34.17 -35.16
N GLN A 1084 16.57 -33.45 -36.00
CA GLN A 1084 16.92 -33.88 -37.37
C GLN A 1084 18.04 -34.93 -37.41
N LYS A 1085 18.84 -35.07 -36.34
CA LYS A 1085 19.92 -36.05 -36.27
C LYS A 1085 19.41 -37.37 -35.67
N GLU A 1086 19.31 -38.40 -36.50
CA GLU A 1086 18.88 -39.74 -36.06
C GLU A 1086 19.69 -40.25 -34.85
N GLY A 1087 18.98 -40.81 -33.86
CA GLY A 1087 19.57 -41.41 -32.67
C GLY A 1087 20.03 -40.44 -31.58
N LYS A 1088 20.00 -39.11 -31.81
CA LYS A 1088 20.46 -38.13 -30.82
C LYS A 1088 19.49 -37.96 -29.64
N ILE A 1089 18.18 -38.03 -29.89
CA ILE A 1089 17.13 -38.01 -28.86
C ILE A 1089 16.67 -39.45 -28.61
N ASN A 1090 16.77 -39.91 -27.36
CA ASN A 1090 16.33 -41.24 -26.94
C ASN A 1090 15.97 -41.27 -25.45
N GLU A 1091 15.53 -42.42 -24.91
CA GLU A 1091 15.11 -42.52 -23.50
C GLU A 1091 16.21 -42.15 -22.49
N LYS A 1092 17.49 -42.23 -22.89
CA LYS A 1092 18.65 -41.86 -22.05
C LYS A 1092 19.18 -40.45 -22.32
N ASN A 1093 19.03 -39.93 -23.53
CA ASN A 1093 19.58 -38.65 -23.96
C ASN A 1093 18.46 -37.69 -24.41
N TYR A 1094 18.35 -36.54 -23.75
CA TYR A 1094 17.36 -35.51 -24.07
C TYR A 1094 15.91 -36.06 -24.09
N SER A 1095 15.59 -37.00 -23.21
CA SER A 1095 14.31 -37.74 -23.21
C SER A 1095 13.08 -36.84 -23.04
N TYR A 1096 13.25 -35.68 -22.40
CA TYR A 1096 12.21 -34.65 -22.28
C TYR A 1096 11.80 -34.01 -23.61
N LEU A 1097 12.56 -34.21 -24.70
CA LEU A 1097 12.21 -33.77 -26.06
C LEU A 1097 11.34 -34.78 -26.82
N ILE A 1098 11.26 -36.04 -26.38
CA ILE A 1098 10.51 -37.12 -27.06
C ILE A 1098 9.04 -36.75 -27.31
N PRO A 1099 8.29 -36.18 -26.34
CA PRO A 1099 6.89 -35.80 -26.57
C PRO A 1099 6.74 -34.77 -27.69
N PHE A 1100 7.69 -33.83 -27.82
CA PHE A 1100 7.68 -32.81 -28.86
C PHE A 1100 7.98 -33.42 -30.23
N VAL A 1101 8.96 -34.33 -30.31
CA VAL A 1101 9.26 -35.07 -31.56
C VAL A 1101 8.04 -35.85 -32.02
N LYS A 1102 7.38 -36.57 -31.10
CA LYS A 1102 6.16 -37.33 -31.42
C LYS A 1102 5.05 -36.43 -31.94
N TYR A 1103 4.80 -35.30 -31.26
CA TYR A 1103 3.79 -34.33 -31.67
C TYR A 1103 4.06 -33.74 -33.06
N LEU A 1104 5.31 -33.35 -33.35
CA LEU A 1104 5.68 -32.78 -34.65
C LEU A 1104 5.49 -33.80 -35.78
N ASN A 1105 5.87 -35.06 -35.55
CA ASN A 1105 5.69 -36.15 -36.50
C ASN A 1105 4.21 -36.47 -36.76
N GLU A 1106 3.40 -36.53 -35.71
CA GLU A 1106 1.95 -36.79 -35.80
C GLU A 1106 1.22 -35.66 -36.55
N ASN A 1107 1.65 -34.41 -36.38
CA ASN A 1107 1.04 -33.25 -37.00
C ASN A 1107 1.69 -32.83 -38.33
N LYS A 1108 2.71 -33.56 -38.81
CA LYS A 1108 3.45 -33.30 -40.06
C LYS A 1108 3.96 -31.85 -40.19
N ILE A 1109 4.38 -31.26 -39.08
CA ILE A 1109 4.93 -29.89 -39.05
C ILE A 1109 6.38 -29.95 -39.53
N SER A 1110 6.66 -29.42 -40.72
CA SER A 1110 7.99 -29.52 -41.36
C SER A 1110 8.55 -28.20 -41.89
N LYS A 1111 7.73 -27.15 -42.03
CA LYS A 1111 8.20 -25.83 -42.46
C LYS A 1111 8.89 -25.10 -41.31
N GLU A 1112 10.01 -24.45 -41.60
CA GLU A 1112 10.83 -23.75 -40.60
C GLU A 1112 10.05 -22.68 -39.83
N GLU A 1113 9.20 -21.90 -40.51
CA GLU A 1113 8.36 -20.87 -39.89
C GLU A 1113 7.31 -21.47 -38.93
N ASP A 1114 6.68 -22.59 -39.31
CA ASP A 1114 5.71 -23.29 -38.47
C ASP A 1114 6.39 -23.94 -37.24
N LEU A 1115 7.64 -24.41 -37.40
CA LEU A 1115 8.45 -24.95 -36.31
C LEU A 1115 8.87 -23.87 -35.32
N VAL A 1116 9.32 -22.69 -35.80
CA VAL A 1116 9.66 -21.57 -34.92
C VAL A 1116 8.43 -21.08 -34.15
N ASN A 1117 7.26 -20.99 -34.82
CA ASN A 1117 6.01 -20.65 -34.16
C ASN A 1117 5.58 -21.71 -33.15
N PHE A 1118 5.77 -23.01 -33.46
CA PHE A 1118 5.57 -24.09 -32.51
C PHE A 1118 6.46 -23.93 -31.27
N PHE A 1119 7.76 -23.71 -31.43
CA PHE A 1119 8.65 -23.54 -30.28
C PHE A 1119 8.33 -22.31 -29.45
N ARG A 1120 7.99 -21.17 -30.08
CA ARG A 1120 7.55 -19.99 -29.34
C ARG A 1120 6.31 -20.24 -28.48
N ASN A 1121 5.42 -21.12 -28.93
CA ASN A 1121 4.17 -21.42 -28.22
C ASN A 1121 4.31 -22.54 -27.18
N TYR A 1122 5.23 -23.49 -27.37
CA TYR A 1122 5.31 -24.72 -26.55
C TYR A 1122 6.63 -24.90 -25.80
N ILE A 1123 7.69 -24.21 -26.18
CA ILE A 1123 9.00 -24.20 -25.52
C ILE A 1123 9.23 -22.80 -24.95
N GLY A 1124 8.62 -22.53 -23.79
CA GLY A 1124 8.86 -21.30 -23.07
C GLY A 1124 10.28 -21.22 -22.52
N ALA A 1125 10.74 -20.00 -22.22
CA ALA A 1125 12.02 -19.75 -21.55
C ALA A 1125 12.11 -20.43 -20.16
N GLY A 1126 10.96 -20.80 -19.58
CA GLY A 1126 10.81 -21.25 -18.21
C GLY A 1126 10.94 -20.09 -17.23
N TRP A 1127 10.52 -20.26 -15.99
CA TRP A 1127 10.64 -19.23 -14.95
C TRP A 1127 11.34 -19.75 -13.69
N MET A 1128 11.61 -21.05 -13.57
CA MET A 1128 12.10 -21.60 -12.31
C MET A 1128 13.03 -22.80 -12.51
N VAL A 1129 14.00 -22.93 -11.60
CA VAL A 1129 14.78 -24.14 -11.41
C VAL A 1129 14.93 -24.49 -9.93
N LEU A 1130 14.86 -25.79 -9.62
CA LEU A 1130 15.15 -26.38 -8.33
C LEU A 1130 16.30 -27.39 -8.47
N PHE A 1131 17.39 -27.16 -7.75
CA PHE A 1131 18.46 -28.13 -7.54
C PHE A 1131 18.48 -28.65 -6.10
N ARG A 1132 18.93 -29.90 -5.93
CA ARG A 1132 19.38 -30.45 -4.65
C ARG A 1132 20.91 -30.49 -4.63
N ILE A 1133 21.50 -30.14 -3.50
CA ILE A 1133 22.95 -30.24 -3.27
C ILE A 1133 23.28 -31.67 -2.84
N LYS A 1134 24.17 -32.34 -3.59
CA LYS A 1134 24.65 -33.71 -3.33
C LYS A 1134 25.55 -33.77 -2.11
#